data_AF-A0A5N3X4Z2-F1
#
_entry.id   AF-A0A5N3X4Z2-F1
#
_cell.length_a   1.000
_cell.length_b   1.000
_cell.length_c   1.000
_cell.angle_alpha   90.00
_cell.angle_beta   90.00
_cell.angle_gamma   90.00
#
_symmetry.space_group_name_H-M   'P 1'
#
loop_
_entity.id
_entity.type
_entity.pdbx_description
1 polymer ?
#
loop_
_entity_poly.entity_id
_entity_poly.type
_entity_poly.pdbx_seq_one_letter_code
_entity_poly.pdbx_strand_id
1 'polypeptide(L)'
;MADLEEGFTLTAVPLGSGPDGPLGVEQSDKTDQFLVTDSGRTVILYKVSDQKPLGSWSVKQGQIITCPAVCNFQTGEYIVVHDNKVLRIWNNEDVNLDKVFKATLSAEVYRIHSIQGTEPLVLFREGAIRGLEALLAEPQQKIETVISDEEVIKWTKFFMVFRHPVLIFITEKHGNYFAYVQKFNSRILSKYTLLLGQEEKCIIQSFSTSVGRKFISLMSLSSDGCVYETLIPIHPSEPEKNQRLVQSQLLKSVVSGSARNGVALTILDQDHIAVLGAPLPASKECLSVWNTKFQTLQTSKELPQGTSGQLWYYGENLFMLHGKFLTVIPYKCEVSSLAGALGKLKHSQDPGTHATPHFVNWETSQGCGLGSQNSEQSKRILRRRKVEVSVQPEVPASTQLLATIQKDSEKHIEVELRKFLATKRAPDFHTIIGDVVTGLLGRYKAQPSFYPRNCLMQLVQTHMLSYSLCPGLMEVALEKTDVQILQLCLQQLPDIPESVTCACLKVFLSIGDDTLQDTDINMESVSDYMDPVQDGEMEEQTAFLQNGFNPEEDNCDNCAKKLKEKPQATADESTSCPITPKRAALLNAVLHSAYSEALLLPHLKDLPGQHSTLFLQYLYFLYMKCNENATMTLPGTHPPTLNQIMDWICLLLDANFTVVVMIPEAKRLLLSLYKFVKSQISICSELNKIEVSFRELQKLNQEKNNRELYSIEVLELF
;
A
#
# COMPACT_ATOMS: atom_id res chain seq x y z
N MET A 1 3.87 9.71 1.36
CA MET A 1 4.28 10.34 0.08
C MET A 1 3.90 11.80 0.15
N ALA A 2 4.51 12.68 -0.66
CA ALA A 2 3.98 14.02 -0.80
C ALA A 2 2.67 14.00 -1.59
N ASP A 3 1.72 14.81 -1.16
CA ASP A 3 0.41 14.93 -1.79
C ASP A 3 0.00 16.40 -1.93
N LEU A 4 -0.76 16.68 -3.00
CA LEU A 4 -1.32 17.99 -3.31
C LEU A 4 -2.83 17.93 -3.00
N GLU A 5 -3.25 18.68 -1.98
CA GLU A 5 -4.66 18.69 -1.60
C GLU A 5 -5.53 19.45 -2.60
N GLU A 6 -6.85 19.44 -2.35
CA GLU A 6 -7.78 20.23 -3.15
C GLU A 6 -7.47 21.73 -2.98
N GLY A 7 -7.32 22.40 -4.12
CA GLY A 7 -6.93 23.81 -4.13
C GLY A 7 -8.15 24.69 -4.19
N PHE A 8 -8.07 25.89 -3.64
CA PHE A 8 -9.14 26.87 -3.67
C PHE A 8 -8.65 28.22 -4.20
N THR A 9 -9.57 28.98 -4.76
CA THR A 9 -9.28 30.29 -5.37
C THR A 9 -9.46 31.40 -4.34
N LEU A 10 -8.43 32.21 -4.11
CA LEU A 10 -8.47 33.35 -3.16
C LEU A 10 -9.12 34.61 -3.73
N THR A 11 -9.01 34.80 -5.04
CA THR A 11 -9.39 36.05 -5.70
C THR A 11 -10.60 35.83 -6.59
N ALA A 12 -11.70 36.54 -6.32
CA ALA A 12 -12.84 36.62 -7.25
C ALA A 12 -12.62 37.71 -8.32
N VAL A 13 -11.66 38.63 -8.08
CA VAL A 13 -11.29 39.70 -9.00
C VAL A 13 -10.11 39.21 -9.86
N PRO A 14 -10.17 39.35 -11.20
CA PRO A 14 -9.05 38.99 -12.07
C PRO A 14 -7.81 39.81 -11.69
N LEU A 15 -6.74 39.14 -11.28
CA LEU A 15 -5.44 39.78 -11.08
C LEU A 15 -4.75 39.94 -12.44
N GLY A 16 -4.20 41.13 -12.70
CA GLY A 16 -3.42 41.49 -13.88
C GLY A 16 -4.11 41.32 -15.25
N SER A 17 -4.48 42.45 -15.88
CA SER A 17 -4.64 42.57 -17.34
C SER A 17 -3.32 42.87 -18.07
N GLY A 18 -2.17 42.69 -17.39
CA GLY A 18 -0.82 42.89 -17.90
C GLY A 18 -0.09 41.57 -18.20
N PRO A 19 1.02 41.61 -18.95
CA PRO A 19 1.72 40.40 -19.43
C PRO A 19 2.36 39.53 -18.35
N ASP A 20 2.63 40.04 -17.14
CA ASP A 20 3.51 39.40 -16.14
C ASP A 20 2.83 38.91 -14.84
N GLY A 21 1.49 38.93 -14.73
CA GLY A 21 0.78 38.49 -13.52
C GLY A 21 0.99 39.39 -12.29
N PRO A 22 0.70 38.94 -11.06
CA PRO A 22 0.94 39.70 -9.83
C PRO A 22 2.44 39.83 -9.52
N LEU A 23 2.84 40.90 -8.84
CA LEU A 23 4.26 41.16 -8.50
C LEU A 23 4.77 40.22 -7.41
N GLY A 24 3.91 39.80 -6.49
CA GLY A 24 4.30 38.87 -5.44
C GLY A 24 3.24 38.63 -4.38
N VAL A 25 3.42 37.53 -3.66
CA VAL A 25 2.71 37.18 -2.43
C VAL A 25 3.71 37.17 -1.29
N GLU A 26 3.42 37.92 -0.22
CA GLU A 26 4.30 38.08 0.96
C GLU A 26 3.49 37.88 2.26
N GLN A 27 4.14 37.43 3.33
CA GLN A 27 3.48 37.17 4.61
C GLN A 27 3.26 38.48 5.43
N SER A 28 2.13 38.57 6.14
CA SER A 28 1.84 39.65 7.10
C SER A 28 2.38 39.34 8.50
N ASP A 29 2.27 40.31 9.41
CA ASP A 29 2.50 40.20 10.87
C ASP A 29 1.77 39.02 11.53
N LYS A 30 0.55 38.69 11.07
CA LYS A 30 -0.29 37.62 11.60
C LYS A 30 -0.14 36.33 10.79
N THR A 31 -0.19 35.20 11.50
CA THR A 31 -0.29 33.88 10.88
C THR A 31 -1.53 33.79 9.99
N ASP A 32 -1.39 33.16 8.83
CA ASP A 32 -2.48 32.97 7.84
C ASP A 32 -2.98 34.25 7.12
N GLN A 33 -2.23 35.37 7.25
CA GLN A 33 -2.49 36.60 6.51
C GLN A 33 -1.39 36.88 5.48
N PHE A 34 -1.78 37.19 4.25
CA PHE A 34 -0.88 37.35 3.12
C PHE A 34 -1.20 38.60 2.30
N LEU A 35 -0.17 39.36 1.96
CA LEU A 35 -0.23 40.51 1.07
C LEU A 35 -0.04 40.03 -0.37
N VAL A 36 -1.03 40.30 -1.21
CA VAL A 36 -0.98 40.06 -2.65
C VAL A 36 -0.81 41.41 -3.34
N THR A 37 0.31 41.58 -4.04
CA THR A 37 0.59 42.80 -4.79
C THR A 37 0.32 42.56 -6.27
N ASP A 38 -0.66 43.27 -6.82
CA ASP A 38 -0.98 43.22 -8.26
C ASP A 38 -0.02 44.13 -9.06
N SER A 39 0.31 43.74 -10.30
CA SER A 39 1.28 44.46 -11.14
C SER A 39 0.83 45.83 -11.66
N GLY A 40 -0.39 46.25 -11.30
CA GLY A 40 -0.85 47.60 -11.51
C GLY A 40 -0.58 48.50 -10.31
N ARG A 41 -1.60 48.54 -9.43
CA ARG A 41 -1.76 49.64 -8.47
C ARG A 41 -2.20 49.20 -7.09
N THR A 42 -2.50 47.91 -6.91
CA THR A 42 -3.26 47.45 -5.76
C THR A 42 -2.47 46.48 -4.91
N VAL A 43 -2.57 46.64 -3.60
CA VAL A 43 -2.10 45.71 -2.58
C VAL A 43 -3.34 45.23 -1.82
N ILE A 44 -3.51 43.93 -1.71
CA ILE A 44 -4.66 43.33 -1.03
C ILE A 44 -4.17 42.40 0.06
N LEU A 45 -4.65 42.58 1.29
CA LEU A 45 -4.40 41.66 2.40
C LEU A 45 -5.50 40.60 2.42
N TYR A 46 -5.11 39.32 2.35
CA TYR A 46 -6.02 38.17 2.43
C TYR A 46 -5.81 37.40 3.72
N LYS A 47 -6.92 36.87 4.26
CA LYS A 47 -6.88 35.76 5.21
C LYS A 47 -7.21 34.48 4.46
N VAL A 48 -6.27 33.54 4.41
CA VAL A 48 -6.33 32.39 3.51
C VAL A 48 -7.34 31.35 3.99
N SER A 49 -7.41 31.07 5.29
CA SER A 49 -8.42 30.17 5.87
C SER A 49 -9.87 30.61 5.62
N ASP A 50 -10.13 31.92 5.65
CA ASP A 50 -11.48 32.46 5.45
C ASP A 50 -11.79 32.75 3.97
N GLN A 51 -10.80 32.63 3.07
CA GLN A 51 -10.88 32.99 1.65
C GLN A 51 -11.40 34.42 1.42
N LYS A 52 -11.02 35.36 2.30
CA LYS A 52 -11.57 36.73 2.29
C LYS A 52 -10.47 37.79 2.27
N PRO A 53 -10.64 38.87 1.47
CA PRO A 53 -9.82 40.06 1.59
C PRO A 53 -10.19 40.81 2.88
N LEU A 54 -9.18 41.19 3.65
CA LEU A 54 -9.30 42.01 4.86
C LEU A 54 -9.12 43.51 4.57
N GLY A 55 -8.28 43.84 3.58
CA GLY A 55 -7.99 45.22 3.22
C GLY A 55 -7.48 45.32 1.79
N SER A 56 -7.73 46.46 1.13
CA SER A 56 -7.25 46.76 -0.22
C SER A 56 -6.82 48.21 -0.31
N TRP A 57 -5.60 48.41 -0.78
CA TRP A 57 -4.96 49.71 -0.86
C TRP A 57 -4.46 49.95 -2.28
N SER A 58 -4.70 51.14 -2.82
CA SER A 58 -4.34 51.47 -4.20
C SER A 58 -3.57 52.78 -4.30
N VAL A 59 -2.54 52.82 -5.14
CA VAL A 59 -1.82 54.07 -5.48
C VAL A 59 -2.61 54.91 -6.49
N LYS A 60 -2.29 56.21 -6.62
CA LYS A 60 -2.99 57.11 -7.54
C LYS A 60 -2.96 56.61 -8.98
N GLN A 61 -3.98 57.01 -9.73
CA GLN A 61 -3.98 56.83 -11.18
C GLN A 61 -2.73 57.49 -11.79
N GLY A 62 -1.97 56.69 -12.56
CA GLY A 62 -0.69 57.09 -13.16
C GLY A 62 0.56 56.62 -12.40
N GLN A 63 0.43 56.22 -11.14
CA GLN A 63 1.51 55.56 -10.38
C GLN A 63 1.45 54.06 -10.59
N ILE A 64 2.61 53.40 -10.50
CA ILE A 64 2.74 51.95 -10.66
C ILE A 64 3.55 51.39 -9.49
N ILE A 65 3.06 50.32 -8.87
CA ILE A 65 3.82 49.59 -7.86
C ILE A 65 4.91 48.80 -8.57
N THR A 66 6.15 48.93 -8.14
CA THR A 66 7.31 48.35 -8.84
C THR A 66 7.95 47.17 -8.11
N CYS A 67 7.60 46.94 -6.85
CA CYS A 67 8.04 45.77 -6.09
C CYS A 67 6.90 45.21 -5.21
N PRO A 68 6.99 43.94 -4.77
CA PRO A 68 6.04 43.39 -3.80
C PRO A 68 5.99 44.22 -2.53
N ALA A 69 4.78 44.42 -2.00
CA ALA A 69 4.58 45.01 -0.68
C ALA A 69 4.96 43.99 0.40
N VAL A 70 5.64 44.46 1.45
CA VAL A 70 6.10 43.62 2.57
C VAL A 70 5.61 44.17 3.90
N CYS A 71 5.50 43.31 4.91
CA CYS A 71 5.22 43.72 6.28
C CYS A 71 6.52 43.90 7.06
N ASN A 72 6.64 44.99 7.81
CA ASN A 72 7.65 45.14 8.85
C ASN A 72 7.20 44.36 10.09
N PHE A 73 7.83 43.22 10.36
CA PHE A 73 7.47 42.36 11.50
C PHE A 73 7.80 43.00 12.86
N GLN A 74 8.58 44.08 12.92
CA GLN A 74 8.90 44.78 14.16
C GLN A 74 7.83 45.81 14.53
N THR A 75 7.29 46.53 13.54
CA THR A 75 6.30 47.60 13.77
C THR A 75 4.86 47.18 13.43
N GLY A 76 4.68 46.14 12.63
CA GLY A 76 3.38 45.72 12.09
C GLY A 76 2.90 46.57 10.90
N GLU A 77 3.73 47.49 10.42
CA GLU A 77 3.42 48.37 9.28
C GLU A 77 3.73 47.68 7.94
N TYR A 78 3.07 48.13 6.88
CA TYR A 78 3.27 47.68 5.51
C TYR A 78 4.09 48.67 4.72
N ILE A 79 4.93 48.17 3.82
CA ILE A 79 5.87 48.95 3.04
C ILE A 79 5.75 48.58 1.57
N VAL A 80 5.72 49.58 0.71
CA VAL A 80 5.69 49.40 -0.75
C VAL A 80 6.52 50.47 -1.43
N VAL A 81 7.10 50.13 -2.58
CA VAL A 81 7.75 51.11 -3.46
C VAL A 81 6.95 51.23 -4.76
N HIS A 82 6.68 52.48 -5.13
CA HIS A 82 6.10 52.84 -6.41
C HIS A 82 7.04 53.73 -7.21
N ASP A 83 6.89 53.69 -8.54
CA ASP A 83 7.69 54.44 -9.49
C ASP A 83 9.21 54.28 -9.27
N ASN A 84 9.64 53.07 -8.89
CA ASN A 84 11.02 52.63 -8.61
C ASN A 84 11.76 53.34 -7.46
N LYS A 85 11.32 54.51 -6.96
CA LYS A 85 12.07 55.31 -5.99
C LYS A 85 11.28 55.77 -4.77
N VAL A 86 9.95 55.72 -4.83
CA VAL A 86 9.11 56.31 -3.78
C VAL A 86 8.63 55.22 -2.84
N LEU A 87 9.10 55.27 -1.60
CA LEU A 87 8.71 54.37 -0.52
C LEU A 87 7.50 54.93 0.23
N ARG A 88 6.52 54.07 0.52
CA ARG A 88 5.39 54.39 1.39
C ARG A 88 5.28 53.38 2.53
N ILE A 89 4.87 53.88 3.70
CA ILE A 89 4.64 53.08 4.91
C ILE A 89 3.24 53.39 5.44
N TRP A 90 2.45 52.34 5.72
CA TRP A 90 1.08 52.46 6.20
C TRP A 90 0.71 51.29 7.14
N ASN A 91 -0.42 51.38 7.81
CA ASN A 91 -0.95 50.33 8.68
C ASN A 91 -2.38 49.89 8.24
N ASN A 92 -3.00 48.99 8.99
CA ASN A 92 -4.36 48.51 8.68
C ASN A 92 -5.46 49.56 8.87
N GLU A 93 -5.23 50.61 9.64
CA GLU A 93 -6.19 51.69 9.92
C GLU A 93 -6.20 52.75 8.81
N ASP A 94 -5.11 52.82 8.03
CA ASP A 94 -4.97 53.76 6.93
C ASP A 94 -5.87 53.40 5.74
N VAL A 95 -6.86 54.24 5.46
CA VAL A 95 -7.82 54.01 4.37
C VAL A 95 -7.25 54.36 2.98
N ASN A 96 -6.29 55.30 2.91
CA ASN A 96 -5.77 55.80 1.62
C ASN A 96 -4.25 55.97 1.66
N LEU A 97 -3.55 55.23 0.78
CA LEU A 97 -2.09 55.31 0.62
C LEU A 97 -1.57 56.72 0.33
N ASP A 98 -2.37 57.63 -0.20
CA ASP A 98 -1.93 58.98 -0.56
C ASP A 98 -1.66 59.91 0.59
N LYS A 99 -2.22 59.60 1.76
CA LYS A 99 -2.07 60.40 2.97
C LYS A 99 -1.04 59.82 3.93
N VAL A 100 -0.53 58.63 3.63
CA VAL A 100 0.42 57.91 4.50
C VAL A 100 1.83 58.45 4.31
N PHE A 101 2.75 57.98 5.15
CA PHE A 101 4.14 58.38 5.09
C PHE A 101 4.75 58.09 3.71
N LYS A 102 5.54 59.04 3.19
CA LYS A 102 6.20 58.96 1.89
C LYS A 102 7.64 59.45 2.00
N ALA A 103 8.57 58.66 1.48
CA ALA A 103 9.97 59.03 1.31
C ALA A 103 10.42 58.77 -0.14
N THR A 104 11.14 59.71 -0.74
CA THR A 104 11.75 59.52 -2.06
C THR A 104 13.23 59.16 -1.86
N LEU A 105 13.65 58.04 -2.41
CA LEU A 105 15.01 57.53 -2.33
C LEU A 105 15.90 58.10 -3.44
N SER A 106 17.21 58.13 -3.23
CA SER A 106 18.20 58.64 -4.19
C SER A 106 18.41 57.72 -5.41
N ALA A 107 18.23 56.41 -5.24
CA ALA A 107 18.45 55.39 -6.26
C ALA A 107 17.23 54.48 -6.47
N GLU A 108 17.20 53.74 -7.57
CA GLU A 108 16.10 52.83 -7.92
C GLU A 108 16.15 51.53 -7.10
N VAL A 109 15.02 51.20 -6.50
CA VAL A 109 14.81 49.98 -5.71
C VAL A 109 14.51 48.82 -6.65
N TYR A 110 15.17 47.69 -6.41
CA TYR A 110 14.85 46.42 -7.04
C TYR A 110 13.78 45.67 -6.23
N ARG A 111 14.02 45.43 -4.94
CA ARG A 111 13.10 44.70 -4.06
C ARG A 111 13.30 45.08 -2.59
N ILE A 112 12.23 45.00 -1.81
CA ILE A 112 12.29 45.05 -0.34
C ILE A 112 12.13 43.61 0.18
N HIS A 113 12.97 43.24 1.14
CA HIS A 113 12.91 41.97 1.83
C HIS A 113 12.59 42.18 3.30
N SER A 114 11.71 41.33 3.83
CA SER A 114 11.36 41.32 5.24
C SER A 114 11.31 39.88 5.76
N ILE A 115 11.81 39.66 6.98
CA ILE A 115 11.69 38.39 7.69
C ILE A 115 11.49 38.67 9.17
N GLN A 116 10.86 37.73 9.88
CA GLN A 116 10.62 37.88 11.32
C GLN A 116 11.94 38.04 12.10
N GLY A 117 11.97 39.03 12.99
CA GLY A 117 13.10 39.28 13.89
C GLY A 117 14.19 40.21 13.34
N THR A 118 14.04 40.78 12.14
CA THR A 118 14.98 41.78 11.59
C THR A 118 14.26 42.99 11.02
N GLU A 119 14.96 44.11 10.86
CA GLU A 119 14.43 45.24 10.09
C GLU A 119 14.30 44.84 8.60
N PRO A 120 13.35 45.45 7.86
CA PRO A 120 13.28 45.30 6.41
C PRO A 120 14.53 45.83 5.72
N LEU A 121 14.95 45.13 4.66
CA LEU A 121 16.12 45.48 3.86
C LEU A 121 15.70 45.88 2.45
N VAL A 122 16.28 46.96 1.96
CA VAL A 122 16.04 47.47 0.61
C VAL A 122 17.24 47.13 -0.27
N LEU A 123 17.02 46.36 -1.32
CA LEU A 123 17.98 46.07 -2.37
C LEU A 123 17.75 47.00 -3.54
N PHE A 124 18.79 47.74 -3.92
CA PHE A 124 18.77 48.65 -5.08
C PHE A 124 19.14 47.91 -6.36
N ARG A 125 18.74 48.45 -7.52
CA ARG A 125 19.03 47.87 -8.84
C ARG A 125 20.53 47.69 -9.10
N GLU A 126 21.34 48.58 -8.52
CA GLU A 126 22.81 48.56 -8.59
C GLU A 126 23.46 47.61 -7.56
N GLY A 127 22.68 46.77 -6.87
CA GLY A 127 23.15 45.73 -5.96
C GLY A 127 23.47 46.18 -4.53
N ALA A 128 23.43 47.47 -4.23
CA ALA A 128 23.59 47.96 -2.87
C ALA A 128 22.40 47.56 -1.97
N ILE A 129 22.69 47.30 -0.70
CA ILE A 129 21.68 46.91 0.30
C ILE A 129 21.74 47.88 1.48
N ARG A 130 20.59 48.34 1.94
CA ARG A 130 20.45 49.20 3.12
C ARG A 130 19.29 48.75 4.00
N GLY A 131 19.44 48.94 5.31
CA GLY A 131 18.35 48.79 6.27
C GLY A 131 17.35 49.93 6.13
N LEU A 132 16.08 49.63 6.41
CA LEU A 132 15.00 50.60 6.28
C LEU A 132 15.22 51.79 7.22
N GLU A 133 15.60 51.58 8.48
CA GLU A 133 15.75 52.66 9.46
C GLU A 133 16.82 53.68 9.03
N ALA A 134 17.94 53.19 8.50
CA ALA A 134 19.00 54.04 7.96
C ALA A 134 18.54 54.84 6.73
N LEU A 135 17.67 54.27 5.89
CA LEU A 135 17.08 54.96 4.74
C LEU A 135 16.03 55.99 5.15
N LEU A 136 15.27 55.73 6.22
CA LEU A 136 14.28 56.68 6.72
C LEU A 136 14.93 57.89 7.40
N ALA A 137 16.06 57.68 8.09
CA ALA A 137 16.85 58.77 8.67
C ALA A 137 17.46 59.68 7.59
N GLU A 138 18.01 59.10 6.51
CA GLU A 138 18.61 59.85 5.39
C GLU A 138 18.18 59.27 4.02
N PRO A 139 16.99 59.64 3.49
CA PRO A 139 16.47 59.08 2.24
C PRO A 139 17.28 59.43 0.98
N GLN A 140 17.98 60.56 1.02
CA GLN A 140 18.78 61.07 -0.09
C GLN A 140 20.28 60.71 0.06
N GLN A 141 20.61 59.73 0.90
CA GLN A 141 21.98 59.25 1.06
C GLN A 141 22.56 58.73 -0.26
N LYS A 142 23.87 58.79 -0.42
CA LYS A 142 24.54 58.27 -1.60
C LYS A 142 24.53 56.74 -1.56
N ILE A 143 23.96 56.12 -2.59
CA ILE A 143 23.96 54.66 -2.78
C ILE A 143 25.12 54.29 -3.70
N GLU A 144 25.87 53.26 -3.30
CA GLU A 144 27.02 52.77 -4.05
C GLU A 144 26.62 51.79 -5.15
N THR A 145 27.45 51.66 -6.19
CA THR A 145 27.26 50.68 -7.26
C THR A 145 28.10 49.45 -6.92
N VAL A 146 27.44 48.30 -6.74
CA VAL A 146 28.07 47.04 -6.30
C VAL A 146 28.28 46.08 -7.47
N ILE A 147 27.34 46.05 -8.41
CA ILE A 147 27.39 45.21 -9.61
C ILE A 147 27.94 46.01 -10.80
N SER A 148 28.38 45.34 -11.86
CA SER A 148 28.85 46.04 -13.07
C SER A 148 27.69 46.58 -13.91
N ASP A 149 27.91 47.64 -14.70
CA ASP A 149 26.86 48.36 -15.48
C ASP A 149 26.06 47.48 -16.47
N GLU A 150 26.52 46.26 -16.77
CA GLU A 150 25.87 45.29 -17.66
C GLU A 150 25.29 44.08 -16.92
N GLU A 151 25.48 43.98 -15.60
CA GLU A 151 24.93 42.92 -14.75
C GLU A 151 23.50 43.26 -14.34
N VAL A 152 22.57 42.34 -14.60
CA VAL A 152 21.16 42.51 -14.21
C VAL A 152 20.78 41.50 -13.13
N ILE A 153 20.15 41.96 -12.05
CA ILE A 153 19.62 41.10 -10.98
C ILE A 153 18.43 40.30 -11.51
N LYS A 154 18.50 38.97 -11.43
CA LYS A 154 17.46 38.04 -11.89
C LYS A 154 16.66 37.42 -10.76
N TRP A 155 17.29 37.21 -9.60
CA TRP A 155 16.65 36.50 -8.50
C TRP A 155 17.23 36.93 -7.16
N THR A 156 16.41 36.90 -6.11
CA THR A 156 16.77 37.36 -4.75
C THR A 156 16.06 36.52 -3.69
N LYS A 157 16.73 36.30 -2.55
CA LYS A 157 16.11 35.71 -1.36
C LYS A 157 16.79 36.17 -0.09
N PHE A 158 15.98 36.33 0.96
CA PHE A 158 16.41 36.72 2.29
C PHE A 158 16.01 35.65 3.31
N PHE A 159 16.94 35.28 4.19
CA PHE A 159 16.70 34.25 5.20
C PHE A 159 17.62 34.40 6.42
N MET A 160 17.30 33.67 7.49
CA MET A 160 18.07 33.65 8.74
C MET A 160 18.94 32.39 8.82
N VAL A 161 20.26 32.57 9.03
CA VAL A 161 21.24 31.50 9.27
C VAL A 161 21.78 31.66 10.69
N PHE A 162 21.51 30.72 11.61
CA PHE A 162 21.96 30.80 13.00
C PHE A 162 21.67 32.16 13.69
N ARG A 163 20.46 32.70 13.47
CA ARG A 163 20.04 34.03 13.95
C ARG A 163 20.78 35.22 13.31
N HIS A 164 21.40 35.01 12.15
CA HIS A 164 22.06 36.06 11.38
C HIS A 164 21.37 36.24 10.04
N PRO A 165 20.95 37.45 9.69
CA PRO A 165 20.34 37.71 8.39
C PRO A 165 21.38 37.56 7.28
N VAL A 166 20.97 36.87 6.22
CA VAL A 166 21.76 36.69 5.00
C VAL A 166 20.86 36.96 3.81
N LEU A 167 21.32 37.86 2.93
CA LEU A 167 20.67 38.14 1.64
C LEU A 167 21.52 37.53 0.52
N ILE A 168 20.88 36.79 -0.37
CA ILE A 168 21.49 36.28 -1.60
C ILE A 168 20.75 36.86 -2.81
N PHE A 169 21.50 37.27 -3.82
CA PHE A 169 20.95 37.65 -5.11
C PHE A 169 21.81 37.13 -6.25
N ILE A 170 21.15 36.78 -7.36
CA ILE A 170 21.77 36.26 -8.58
C ILE A 170 21.70 37.31 -9.67
N THR A 171 22.84 37.58 -10.31
CA THR A 171 22.93 38.45 -11.49
C THR A 171 23.27 37.66 -12.74
N GLU A 172 22.90 38.20 -13.90
CA GLU A 172 23.27 37.69 -15.21
C GLU A 172 24.09 38.73 -15.98
N LYS A 173 25.19 38.31 -16.60
CA LYS A 173 25.99 39.10 -17.55
C LYS A 173 26.39 38.25 -18.75
N HIS A 174 25.92 38.61 -19.94
CA HIS A 174 26.24 37.90 -21.19
C HIS A 174 26.04 36.37 -21.10
N GLY A 175 24.98 35.92 -20.43
CA GLY A 175 24.67 34.49 -20.21
C GLY A 175 25.46 33.81 -19.08
N ASN A 176 26.36 34.52 -18.38
CA ASN A 176 27.02 34.01 -17.17
C ASN A 176 26.24 34.46 -15.93
N TYR A 177 26.12 33.58 -14.94
CA TYR A 177 25.43 33.87 -13.70
C TYR A 177 26.41 34.04 -12.53
N PHE A 178 26.14 35.04 -11.68
CA PHE A 178 26.92 35.30 -10.47
C PHE A 178 26.01 35.31 -9.25
N ALA A 179 26.46 34.71 -8.16
CA ALA A 179 25.79 34.78 -6.87
C ALA A 179 26.51 35.75 -5.95
N TYR A 180 25.76 36.66 -5.34
CA TYR A 180 26.23 37.59 -4.33
C TYR A 180 25.58 37.25 -2.99
N VAL A 181 26.40 37.04 -1.96
CA VAL A 181 25.93 36.69 -0.61
C VAL A 181 26.38 37.80 0.35
N GLN A 182 25.42 38.53 0.90
CA GLN A 182 25.64 39.57 1.90
C GLN A 182 25.31 39.05 3.29
N LYS A 183 26.28 39.16 4.20
CA LYS A 183 26.08 38.96 5.65
C LYS A 183 26.08 40.30 6.36
N PHE A 184 25.04 40.57 7.15
CA PHE A 184 24.92 41.87 7.82
C PHE A 184 25.77 41.97 9.10
N ASN A 185 25.99 40.87 9.81
CA ASN A 185 26.83 40.88 11.01
C ASN A 185 28.29 41.21 10.72
N SER A 186 28.85 40.63 9.65
CA SER A 186 30.23 40.86 9.25
C SER A 186 30.38 41.97 8.21
N ARG A 187 29.25 42.46 7.64
CA ARG A 187 29.19 43.39 6.50
C ARG A 187 30.03 42.94 5.28
N ILE A 188 30.20 41.63 5.12
CA ILE A 188 30.98 41.06 4.02
C ILE A 188 30.01 40.71 2.89
N LEU A 189 30.34 41.19 1.69
CA LEU A 189 29.75 40.75 0.43
C LEU A 189 30.71 39.76 -0.23
N SER A 190 30.22 38.58 -0.59
CA SER A 190 31.01 37.59 -1.32
C SER A 190 30.41 37.31 -2.70
N LYS A 191 31.25 37.29 -3.72
CA LYS A 191 30.88 37.04 -5.12
C LYS A 191 31.33 35.64 -5.55
N TYR A 192 30.43 34.92 -6.21
CA TYR A 192 30.69 33.58 -6.75
C TYR A 192 30.26 33.54 -8.23
N THR A 193 31.07 32.90 -9.07
CA THR A 193 30.69 32.58 -10.45
C THR A 193 30.07 31.20 -10.52
N LEU A 194 28.86 31.10 -11.06
CA LEU A 194 28.15 29.85 -11.27
C LEU A 194 28.56 29.26 -12.63
N LEU A 195 29.22 28.11 -12.63
CA LEU A 195 29.59 27.39 -13.84
C LEU A 195 28.49 26.40 -14.22
N LEU A 196 27.91 26.57 -15.42
CA LEU A 196 27.05 25.55 -16.01
C LEU A 196 27.90 24.38 -16.50
N GLY A 197 27.50 23.16 -16.14
CA GLY A 197 28.12 21.92 -16.65
C GLY A 197 27.99 21.83 -18.16
N GLN A 198 29.03 21.32 -18.84
CA GLN A 198 29.21 21.35 -20.28
C GLN A 198 28.00 20.81 -21.07
N GLU A 199 27.29 21.70 -21.76
CA GLU A 199 26.73 21.59 -23.11
C GLU A 199 26.14 22.96 -23.50
N GLU A 200 25.97 23.23 -24.80
CA GLU A 200 25.73 24.56 -25.38
C GLU A 200 24.64 25.41 -24.69
N LYS A 201 24.95 26.71 -24.45
CA LYS A 201 24.03 27.83 -24.12
C LYS A 201 22.73 27.46 -23.39
N CYS A 202 22.81 26.72 -22.30
CA CYS A 202 21.65 26.45 -21.46
C CYS A 202 21.28 27.73 -20.66
N ILE A 203 20.02 28.16 -20.73
CA ILE A 203 19.52 29.36 -20.03
C ILE A 203 18.81 28.89 -18.76
N ILE A 204 19.15 29.49 -17.62
CA ILE A 204 18.46 29.21 -16.36
C ILE A 204 17.12 29.95 -16.37
N GLN A 205 16.04 29.20 -16.21
CA GLN A 205 14.66 29.69 -16.24
C GLN A 205 14.17 30.08 -14.84
N SER A 206 14.58 29.33 -13.81
CA SER A 206 14.11 29.56 -12.45
C SER A 206 15.18 29.21 -11.42
N PHE A 207 15.14 29.89 -10.27
CA PHE A 207 16.03 29.66 -9.13
C PHE A 207 15.21 29.46 -7.85
N SER A 208 15.70 28.59 -7.00
CA SER A 208 15.22 28.40 -5.63
C SER A 208 16.39 28.11 -4.71
N THR A 209 16.26 28.42 -3.42
CA THR A 209 17.33 28.15 -2.45
C THR A 209 16.81 27.47 -1.21
N SER A 210 17.58 26.51 -0.71
CA SER A 210 17.47 25.99 0.64
C SER A 210 18.75 26.32 1.41
N VAL A 211 18.62 26.47 2.72
CA VAL A 211 19.69 26.96 3.57
C VAL A 211 20.14 25.86 4.51
N GLY A 212 21.35 25.37 4.30
CA GLY A 212 22.02 24.46 5.21
C GLY A 212 22.86 25.19 6.26
N ARG A 213 23.47 24.43 7.17
CA ARG A 213 24.35 25.00 8.22
C ARG A 213 25.63 25.62 7.66
N LYS A 214 26.20 25.03 6.61
CA LYS A 214 27.51 25.43 6.03
C LYS A 214 27.38 26.02 4.63
N PHE A 215 26.40 25.55 3.86
CA PHE A 215 26.20 25.90 2.46
C PHE A 215 24.76 26.33 2.24
N ILE A 216 24.58 27.27 1.31
CA ILE A 216 23.29 27.56 0.69
C ILE A 216 23.21 26.65 -0.54
N SER A 217 22.20 25.80 -0.62
CA SER A 217 21.92 25.00 -1.80
C SER A 217 21.04 25.85 -2.73
N LEU A 218 21.61 26.26 -3.86
CA LEU A 218 20.91 26.96 -4.93
C LEU A 218 20.49 25.93 -5.98
N MET A 219 19.19 25.68 -6.09
CA MET A 219 18.64 24.87 -7.16
C MET A 219 18.23 25.75 -8.34
N SER A 220 18.61 25.35 -9.54
CA SER A 220 18.31 26.05 -10.79
C SER A 220 17.66 25.12 -11.79
N LEU A 221 16.57 25.56 -12.38
CA LEU A 221 15.89 24.87 -13.48
C LEU A 221 16.30 25.52 -14.79
N SER A 222 16.79 24.71 -15.73
CA SER A 222 17.35 25.17 -16.98
C SER A 222 16.50 24.77 -18.19
N SER A 223 16.77 25.41 -19.33
CA SER A 223 16.01 25.25 -20.58
C SER A 223 16.04 23.83 -21.17
N ASP A 224 17.00 23.00 -20.77
CA ASP A 224 17.07 21.57 -21.11
C ASP A 224 16.08 20.71 -20.30
N GLY A 225 15.34 21.33 -19.36
CA GLY A 225 14.39 20.64 -18.49
C GLY A 225 15.04 19.93 -17.30
N CYS A 226 16.33 20.13 -17.04
CA CYS A 226 17.02 19.55 -15.90
C CYS A 226 17.03 20.48 -14.69
N VAL A 227 17.07 19.90 -13.49
CA VAL A 227 17.29 20.64 -12.25
C VAL A 227 18.72 20.41 -11.80
N TYR A 228 19.44 21.49 -11.58
CA TYR A 228 20.82 21.51 -11.08
C TYR A 228 20.87 22.07 -9.67
N GLU A 229 21.82 21.61 -8.87
CA GLU A 229 22.13 22.10 -7.53
C GLU A 229 23.54 22.72 -7.52
N THR A 230 23.67 23.89 -6.89
CA THR A 230 24.97 24.52 -6.60
C THR A 230 25.08 24.75 -5.10
N LEU A 231 26.19 24.31 -4.49
CA LEU A 231 26.47 24.55 -3.08
C LEU A 231 27.33 25.82 -2.92
N ILE A 232 26.72 26.87 -2.38
CA ILE A 232 27.38 28.15 -2.13
C ILE A 232 27.85 28.20 -0.66
N PRO A 233 29.15 28.30 -0.38
CA PRO A 233 29.65 28.34 0.98
C PRO A 233 29.20 29.62 1.68
N ILE A 234 28.57 29.50 2.84
CA ILE A 234 28.17 30.67 3.64
C ILE A 234 29.41 31.39 4.15
N HIS A 235 30.45 30.65 4.55
CA HIS A 235 31.71 31.20 5.07
C HIS A 235 32.83 30.91 4.07
N PRO A 236 33.09 31.79 3.10
CA PRO A 236 34.22 31.61 2.20
C PRO A 236 35.54 31.72 2.96
N SER A 237 36.51 30.88 2.60
CA SER A 237 37.88 30.96 3.12
C SER A 237 38.58 32.26 2.72
N GLU A 238 38.24 32.80 1.54
CA GLU A 238 38.70 34.09 1.02
C GLU A 238 37.50 34.87 0.45
N PRO A 239 36.97 35.89 1.15
CA PRO A 239 35.75 36.62 0.73
C PRO A 239 35.96 37.59 -0.43
N GLU A 240 37.20 38.07 -0.63
CA GLU A 240 37.54 39.08 -1.66
C GLU A 240 37.82 38.46 -3.03
N LYS A 241 38.15 37.16 -3.10
CA LYS A 241 38.37 36.47 -4.37
C LYS A 241 37.06 35.88 -4.89
N ASN A 242 36.77 36.14 -6.16
CA ASN A 242 35.65 35.50 -6.86
C ASN A 242 35.91 34.00 -6.99
N GLN A 243 35.10 33.18 -6.31
CA GLN A 243 35.20 31.72 -6.33
C GLN A 243 34.30 31.14 -7.41
N ARG A 244 34.79 30.12 -8.13
CA ARG A 244 34.00 29.40 -9.14
C ARG A 244 33.31 28.20 -8.50
N LEU A 245 32.00 28.10 -8.67
CA LEU A 245 31.18 27.01 -8.15
C LEU A 245 30.66 26.16 -9.31
N VAL A 246 30.68 24.84 -9.11
CA VAL A 246 30.24 23.86 -10.11
C VAL A 246 28.83 23.40 -9.77
N GLN A 247 27.99 23.28 -10.80
CA GLN A 247 26.65 22.72 -10.70
C GLN A 247 26.67 21.19 -10.78
N SER A 248 25.92 20.53 -9.90
CA SER A 248 25.64 19.09 -9.96
C SER A 248 24.21 18.88 -10.46
N GLN A 249 24.02 17.99 -11.43
CA GLN A 249 22.68 17.64 -11.91
C GLN A 249 21.93 16.81 -10.85
N LEU A 250 20.73 17.26 -10.47
CA LEU A 250 19.89 16.62 -9.46
C LEU A 250 18.78 15.78 -10.09
N LEU A 251 18.09 16.34 -11.09
CA LEU A 251 17.01 15.65 -11.82
C LEU A 251 17.14 15.89 -13.32
N LYS A 252 16.75 14.90 -14.11
CA LYS A 252 16.75 14.95 -15.58
C LYS A 252 15.33 15.01 -16.12
N SER A 253 15.09 15.85 -17.14
CA SER A 253 13.85 15.83 -17.94
C SER A 253 12.56 16.09 -17.14
N VAL A 254 12.62 17.04 -16.19
CA VAL A 254 11.49 17.43 -15.33
C VAL A 254 10.43 18.23 -16.10
N VAL A 255 10.86 19.06 -17.04
CA VAL A 255 9.98 19.94 -17.85
C VAL A 255 10.34 19.82 -19.33
N SER A 256 9.35 19.96 -20.22
CA SER A 256 9.59 20.00 -21.66
C SER A 256 10.25 21.32 -22.08
N GLY A 257 11.38 21.24 -22.78
CA GLY A 257 12.17 22.40 -23.23
C GLY A 257 11.47 23.34 -24.22
N SER A 258 10.21 23.07 -24.60
CA SER A 258 9.38 23.92 -25.46
C SER A 258 8.34 24.78 -24.72
N ALA A 259 8.42 24.86 -23.39
CA ALA A 259 7.47 25.63 -22.58
C ALA A 259 7.45 27.11 -23.01
N ARG A 260 6.38 27.50 -23.72
CA ARG A 260 6.12 28.89 -24.14
C ARG A 260 5.66 29.78 -22.98
N ASN A 261 5.27 29.18 -21.87
CA ASN A 261 4.74 29.82 -20.66
C ASN A 261 5.72 29.57 -19.50
N GLY A 262 5.83 30.54 -18.58
CA GLY A 262 6.89 30.57 -17.58
C GLY A 262 6.96 29.30 -16.72
N VAL A 263 8.18 28.94 -16.31
CA VAL A 263 8.45 27.73 -15.52
C VAL A 263 8.95 28.16 -14.15
N ALA A 264 8.40 27.59 -13.08
CA ALA A 264 8.80 27.90 -11.71
C ALA A 264 9.31 26.68 -10.97
N LEU A 265 10.35 26.88 -10.15
CA LEU A 265 10.92 25.89 -9.26
C LEU A 265 10.84 26.39 -7.82
N THR A 266 10.39 25.54 -6.90
CA THR A 266 10.38 25.85 -5.46
C THR A 266 10.75 24.63 -4.64
N ILE A 267 11.61 24.81 -3.63
CA ILE A 267 11.99 23.76 -2.69
C ILE A 267 10.96 23.72 -1.56
N LEU A 268 10.31 22.56 -1.37
CA LEU A 268 9.28 22.37 -0.35
C LEU A 268 9.90 21.96 0.98
N ASP A 269 10.81 20.98 0.95
CA ASP A 269 11.55 20.51 2.11
C ASP A 269 12.98 20.04 1.72
N GLN A 270 13.60 19.15 2.50
CA GLN A 270 14.95 18.64 2.23
C GLN A 270 15.02 17.70 1.02
N ASP A 271 13.93 16.97 0.74
CA ASP A 271 13.90 15.90 -0.26
C ASP A 271 12.85 16.14 -1.37
N HIS A 272 12.03 17.18 -1.27
CA HIS A 272 10.91 17.45 -2.18
C HIS A 272 11.01 18.83 -2.81
N ILE A 273 10.75 18.88 -4.11
CA ILE A 273 10.65 20.11 -4.88
C ILE A 273 9.31 20.17 -5.62
N ALA A 274 8.73 21.35 -5.72
CA ALA A 274 7.61 21.64 -6.60
C ALA A 274 8.10 22.30 -7.88
N VAL A 275 7.63 21.78 -9.01
CA VAL A 275 7.93 22.31 -10.34
C VAL A 275 6.62 22.60 -11.07
N LEU A 276 6.48 23.87 -11.47
CA LEU A 276 5.38 24.35 -12.29
C LEU A 276 5.85 24.38 -13.75
N GLY A 277 5.27 23.52 -14.59
CA GLY A 277 5.63 23.39 -15.99
C GLY A 277 4.96 22.19 -16.64
N ALA A 278 5.14 22.02 -17.95
CA ALA A 278 4.67 20.85 -18.67
C ALA A 278 5.69 19.70 -18.51
N PRO A 279 5.36 18.59 -17.82
CA PRO A 279 6.26 17.47 -17.65
C PRO A 279 6.28 16.61 -18.91
N LEU A 280 7.40 16.01 -19.30
CA LEU A 280 7.37 15.02 -20.39
C LEU A 280 6.61 13.75 -19.93
N PRO A 281 5.68 13.17 -20.73
CA PRO A 281 5.30 13.49 -22.11
C PRO A 281 4.04 14.38 -22.25
N ALA A 282 3.52 14.92 -21.15
CA ALA A 282 2.29 15.72 -21.14
C ALA A 282 2.52 17.11 -21.76
N SER A 283 1.67 17.50 -22.71
CA SER A 283 1.70 18.83 -23.34
C SER A 283 1.01 19.91 -22.51
N LYS A 284 0.37 19.55 -21.39
CA LYS A 284 -0.37 20.48 -20.52
C LYS A 284 0.51 20.92 -19.36
N GLU A 285 0.33 22.16 -18.93
CA GLU A 285 0.94 22.68 -17.71
C GLU A 285 0.43 21.92 -16.49
N CYS A 286 1.34 21.58 -15.59
CA CYS A 286 1.00 20.94 -14.33
C CYS A 286 1.84 21.52 -13.20
N LEU A 287 1.32 21.40 -11.98
CA LEU A 287 2.11 21.49 -10.76
C LEU A 287 2.54 20.08 -10.38
N SER A 288 3.83 19.81 -10.37
CA SER A 288 4.39 18.49 -10.05
C SER A 288 5.28 18.55 -8.83
N VAL A 289 5.20 17.54 -7.96
CA VAL A 289 6.07 17.39 -6.79
C VAL A 289 7.00 16.21 -7.01
N TRP A 290 8.30 16.50 -6.97
CA TRP A 290 9.37 15.53 -7.21
C TRP A 290 10.15 15.27 -5.94
N ASN A 291 10.52 14.01 -5.75
CA ASN A 291 11.45 13.60 -4.73
C ASN A 291 12.88 13.61 -5.29
N THR A 292 13.75 14.43 -4.72
CA THR A 292 15.15 14.59 -5.14
C THR A 292 16.02 13.42 -4.70
N LYS A 293 15.72 12.78 -3.57
CA LYS A 293 16.47 11.65 -3.01
C LYS A 293 16.34 10.37 -3.84
N PHE A 294 15.13 10.08 -4.31
CA PHE A 294 14.82 8.90 -5.13
C PHE A 294 14.62 9.24 -6.61
N GLN A 295 14.69 10.52 -6.99
CA GLN A 295 14.49 11.01 -8.35
C GLN A 295 13.16 10.57 -8.97
N THR A 296 12.09 10.60 -8.17
CA THR A 296 10.76 10.11 -8.55
C THR A 296 9.71 11.22 -8.53
N LEU A 297 8.81 11.22 -9.50
CA LEU A 297 7.60 12.04 -9.45
C LEU A 297 6.63 11.41 -8.43
N GLN A 298 6.20 12.19 -7.43
CA GLN A 298 5.28 11.69 -6.40
C GLN A 298 3.83 12.02 -6.71
N THR A 299 3.55 13.27 -7.09
CA THR A 299 2.20 13.72 -7.44
C THR A 299 2.25 14.82 -8.49
N SER A 300 1.20 14.92 -9.30
CA SER A 300 1.05 15.98 -10.29
C SER A 300 -0.41 16.40 -10.42
N LYS A 301 -0.63 17.70 -10.62
CA LYS A 301 -1.95 18.31 -10.78
C LYS A 301 -2.00 19.06 -12.09
N GLU A 302 -2.87 18.64 -13.00
CA GLU A 302 -3.06 19.31 -14.29
C GLU A 302 -3.71 20.69 -14.11
N LEU A 303 -3.24 21.67 -14.88
CA LEU A 303 -3.68 23.06 -14.83
C LEU A 303 -4.22 23.48 -16.21
N PRO A 304 -5.48 23.16 -16.52
CA PRO A 304 -6.03 23.31 -17.86
C PRO A 304 -6.15 24.77 -18.33
N GLN A 305 -6.20 25.74 -17.41
CA GLN A 305 -6.34 27.17 -17.74
C GLN A 305 -5.00 27.88 -17.95
N GLY A 306 -3.88 27.15 -17.86
CA GLY A 306 -2.53 27.71 -17.93
C GLY A 306 -2.16 28.56 -16.72
N THR A 307 -0.90 29.00 -16.68
CA THR A 307 -0.28 29.67 -15.53
C THR A 307 0.65 30.82 -15.95
N SER A 308 0.97 31.71 -15.02
CA SER A 308 1.93 32.80 -15.24
C SER A 308 3.39 32.38 -15.06
N GLY A 309 3.67 31.12 -14.70
CA GLY A 309 5.02 30.67 -14.39
C GLY A 309 5.60 31.24 -13.09
N GLN A 310 4.74 31.64 -12.16
CA GLN A 310 5.13 32.11 -10.83
C GLN A 310 4.54 31.20 -9.76
N LEU A 311 5.37 30.83 -8.78
CA LEU A 311 5.01 29.97 -7.67
C LEU A 311 5.60 30.56 -6.39
N TRP A 312 4.76 30.76 -5.38
CA TRP A 312 5.18 31.15 -4.03
C TRP A 312 4.83 30.05 -3.03
N TYR A 313 5.61 29.92 -1.97
CA TYR A 313 5.35 28.97 -0.90
C TYR A 313 5.47 29.66 0.45
N TYR A 314 4.52 29.37 1.34
CA TYR A 314 4.56 29.79 2.74
C TYR A 314 3.89 28.73 3.61
N GLY A 315 4.64 28.19 4.57
CA GLY A 315 4.17 27.04 5.36
C GLY A 315 3.81 25.87 4.45
N GLU A 316 2.62 25.31 4.68
CA GLU A 316 2.07 24.16 3.94
C GLU A 316 1.21 24.58 2.73
N ASN A 317 1.31 25.84 2.28
CA ASN A 317 0.50 26.37 1.19
C ASN A 317 1.37 26.84 0.00
N LEU A 318 0.98 26.41 -1.20
CA LEU A 318 1.50 26.90 -2.48
C LEU A 318 0.54 27.91 -3.09
N PHE A 319 1.05 29.05 -3.52
CA PHE A 319 0.30 30.11 -4.19
C PHE A 319 0.75 30.19 -5.64
N MET A 320 -0.20 30.20 -6.56
CA MET A 320 0.08 30.31 -7.99
C MET A 320 -1.08 30.94 -8.73
N LEU A 321 -0.80 31.53 -9.89
CA LEU A 321 -1.85 32.01 -10.80
C LEU A 321 -2.32 30.85 -11.69
N HIS A 322 -3.60 30.51 -11.60
CA HIS A 322 -4.26 29.57 -12.50
C HIS A 322 -5.28 30.35 -13.34
N GLY A 323 -5.02 30.49 -14.64
CA GLY A 323 -5.77 31.39 -15.51
C GLY A 323 -5.59 32.85 -15.10
N LYS A 324 -6.61 33.46 -14.50
CA LYS A 324 -6.59 34.86 -14.00
C LYS A 324 -6.73 34.97 -12.48
N PHE A 325 -6.74 33.83 -11.80
CA PHE A 325 -7.09 33.76 -10.40
C PHE A 325 -5.92 33.21 -9.59
N LEU A 326 -5.65 33.85 -8.45
CA LEU A 326 -4.72 33.32 -7.46
C LEU A 326 -5.34 32.10 -6.78
N THR A 327 -4.70 30.96 -6.94
CA THR A 327 -5.10 29.68 -6.34
C THR A 327 -4.11 29.30 -5.26
N VAL A 328 -4.64 28.80 -4.14
CA VAL A 328 -3.88 28.21 -3.05
C VAL A 328 -4.05 26.70 -3.11
N ILE A 329 -2.94 25.99 -3.07
CA ILE A 329 -2.90 24.53 -3.04
C ILE A 329 -2.14 24.13 -1.77
N PRO A 330 -2.84 23.61 -0.76
CA PRO A 330 -2.18 23.00 0.38
C PRO A 330 -1.41 21.76 -0.07
N TYR A 331 -0.26 21.51 0.56
CA TYR A 331 0.55 20.34 0.28
C TYR A 331 1.03 19.70 1.58
N LYS A 332 1.17 18.38 1.57
CA LYS A 332 1.77 17.62 2.66
C LYS A 332 2.98 16.89 2.13
N CYS A 333 4.13 17.06 2.78
CA CYS A 333 5.35 16.32 2.47
C CYS A 333 5.68 15.38 3.63
N GLU A 334 5.49 14.07 3.42
CA GLU A 334 5.98 13.07 4.36
C GLU A 334 7.47 12.79 4.16
N VAL A 335 8.16 12.31 5.19
CA VAL A 335 9.56 11.90 5.09
C VAL A 335 9.75 10.85 4.00
N SER A 336 10.72 11.09 3.11
CA SER A 336 11.02 10.22 1.99
C SER A 336 11.44 8.81 2.46
N SER A 337 10.62 7.81 2.16
CA SER A 337 10.92 6.40 2.40
C SER A 337 10.91 5.60 1.09
N LEU A 338 11.74 4.56 1.02
CA LEU A 338 11.77 3.65 -0.12
C LEU A 338 10.42 2.95 -0.31
N ALA A 339 9.74 2.59 0.78
CA ALA A 339 8.40 2.01 0.72
C ALA A 339 7.36 2.97 0.11
N GLY A 340 7.48 4.28 0.41
CA GLY A 340 6.67 5.33 -0.22
C GLY A 340 6.98 5.45 -1.72
N ALA A 341 8.25 5.53 -2.09
CA ALA A 341 8.67 5.65 -3.49
C ALA A 341 8.26 4.43 -4.35
N LEU A 342 8.21 3.23 -3.76
CA LEU A 342 7.79 1.98 -4.43
C LEU A 342 6.27 1.74 -4.39
N GLY A 343 5.47 2.66 -3.84
CA GLY A 343 4.02 2.49 -3.71
C GLY A 343 3.59 1.36 -2.76
N LYS A 344 4.48 0.91 -1.86
CA LYS A 344 4.23 -0.17 -0.89
C LYS A 344 3.71 0.33 0.44
N LEU A 345 3.73 1.65 0.67
CA LEU A 345 3.15 2.25 1.86
C LEU A 345 1.63 2.16 1.77
N LYS A 346 1.02 1.27 2.55
CA LYS A 346 -0.44 1.23 2.73
C LYS A 346 -0.86 2.61 3.22
N HIS A 347 -1.68 3.30 2.43
CA HIS A 347 -2.36 4.49 2.92
C HIS A 347 -3.18 4.03 4.11
N SER A 348 -2.97 4.63 5.28
CA SER A 348 -3.96 4.58 6.35
C SER A 348 -5.21 5.23 5.78
N GLN A 349 -6.12 4.41 5.22
CA GLN A 349 -7.44 4.89 4.90
C GLN A 349 -8.00 5.49 6.17
N ASP A 350 -8.50 6.72 6.08
CA ASP A 350 -9.24 7.34 7.16
C ASP A 350 -10.29 6.36 7.68
N PRO A 351 -10.48 6.24 9.01
CA PRO A 351 -11.41 5.30 9.63
C PRO A 351 -12.90 5.51 9.25
N GLY A 352 -13.21 6.42 8.32
CA GLY A 352 -14.55 6.72 7.83
C GLY A 352 -14.93 6.13 6.46
N THR A 353 -13.99 5.54 5.70
CA THR A 353 -14.34 4.93 4.41
C THR A 353 -14.41 3.42 4.57
N HIS A 354 -15.60 2.89 4.89
CA HIS A 354 -15.86 1.46 4.79
C HIS A 354 -15.72 1.04 3.33
N ALA A 355 -14.53 0.59 2.94
CA ALA A 355 -14.36 -0.19 1.72
C ALA A 355 -15.21 -1.45 1.90
N THR A 356 -16.34 -1.52 1.21
CA THR A 356 -17.12 -2.75 1.07
C THR A 356 -16.17 -3.83 0.56
N PRO A 357 -15.98 -4.95 1.29
CA PRO A 357 -15.11 -6.00 0.82
C PRO A 357 -15.62 -6.50 -0.53
N HIS A 358 -14.73 -6.54 -1.52
CA HIS A 358 -15.05 -7.12 -2.83
C HIS A 358 -15.34 -8.61 -2.64
N PHE A 359 -16.61 -8.99 -2.66
CA PHE A 359 -17.04 -10.37 -2.69
C PHE A 359 -16.59 -11.01 -4.02
N VAL A 360 -15.89 -12.14 -3.95
CA VAL A 360 -15.53 -12.96 -5.10
C VAL A 360 -16.54 -14.11 -5.17
N ASN A 361 -17.31 -14.17 -6.26
CA ASN A 361 -18.23 -15.28 -6.48
C ASN A 361 -17.45 -16.52 -6.97
N TRP A 362 -17.33 -17.52 -6.10
CA TRP A 362 -16.62 -18.78 -6.38
C TRP A 362 -17.42 -19.77 -7.24
N GLU A 363 -18.73 -19.58 -7.45
CA GLU A 363 -19.53 -20.47 -8.31
C GLU A 363 -19.24 -20.26 -9.81
N THR A 364 -18.74 -19.08 -10.18
CA THR A 364 -18.38 -18.77 -11.58
C THR A 364 -17.07 -19.40 -12.06
N SER A 365 -16.27 -20.00 -11.18
CA SER A 365 -14.94 -20.55 -11.53
C SER A 365 -14.91 -22.04 -11.89
N GLN A 366 -16.02 -22.77 -11.84
CA GLN A 366 -16.05 -24.19 -12.25
C GLN A 366 -16.15 -24.43 -13.77
N GLY A 367 -16.13 -23.37 -14.60
CA GLY A 367 -16.09 -23.47 -16.06
C GLY A 367 -14.79 -22.93 -16.66
N CYS A 368 -14.03 -23.79 -17.34
CA CYS A 368 -12.77 -23.51 -18.06
C CYS A 368 -12.68 -22.18 -18.84
N GLY A 369 -11.49 -21.57 -18.83
CA GLY A 369 -10.95 -20.76 -19.95
C GLY A 369 -10.43 -19.37 -19.57
N LEU A 370 -9.13 -19.13 -19.78
CA LEU A 370 -8.53 -17.78 -19.77
C LEU A 370 -9.31 -16.87 -20.74
N GLY A 371 -10.13 -15.99 -20.17
CA GLY A 371 -10.81 -14.91 -20.89
C GLY A 371 -10.90 -13.70 -19.99
N SER A 372 -10.03 -12.72 -20.23
CA SER A 372 -10.11 -11.39 -19.63
C SER A 372 -11.50 -10.80 -19.87
N GLN A 373 -12.32 -10.70 -18.82
CA GLN A 373 -13.54 -9.91 -18.88
C GLN A 373 -13.18 -8.45 -18.64
N ASN A 374 -12.89 -7.77 -19.75
CA ASN A 374 -12.96 -6.32 -19.81
C ASN A 374 -14.39 -5.87 -19.48
N SER A 375 -14.48 -4.86 -18.64
CA SER A 375 -15.72 -4.12 -18.34
C SER A 375 -16.27 -3.49 -19.62
N GLU A 376 -17.24 -4.13 -20.28
CA GLU A 376 -18.02 -3.46 -21.33
C GLU A 376 -19.08 -2.55 -20.70
N GLN A 377 -18.77 -1.25 -20.74
CA GLN A 377 -19.80 -0.21 -20.82
C GLN A 377 -20.74 -0.52 -22.00
N SER A 378 -22.02 -0.78 -21.72
CA SER A 378 -23.05 -0.69 -22.74
C SER A 378 -24.15 0.28 -22.33
N LYS A 379 -23.91 1.56 -22.65
CA LYS A 379 -24.98 2.53 -22.90
C LYS A 379 -25.70 2.09 -24.19
N ARG A 380 -26.81 1.37 -24.08
CA ARG A 380 -27.83 1.33 -25.15
C ARG A 380 -29.23 1.48 -24.57
N ILE A 381 -29.80 2.63 -24.92
CA ILE A 381 -31.19 3.03 -24.74
C ILE A 381 -32.08 2.02 -25.47
N LEU A 382 -32.85 1.22 -24.71
CA LEU A 382 -33.96 0.43 -25.24
C LEU A 382 -35.24 0.88 -24.52
N ARG A 383 -36.07 1.60 -25.28
CA ARG A 383 -37.41 2.06 -24.90
C ARG A 383 -38.26 0.86 -24.50
N ARG A 384 -38.54 0.68 -23.20
CA ARG A 384 -39.54 -0.27 -22.71
C ARG A 384 -40.86 0.45 -22.50
N ARG A 385 -41.88 -0.04 -23.21
CA ARG A 385 -43.27 0.42 -23.18
C ARG A 385 -43.84 0.18 -21.78
N LYS A 386 -44.30 1.25 -21.12
CA LYS A 386 -44.93 1.25 -19.80
C LYS A 386 -46.27 0.50 -19.89
N VAL A 387 -46.40 -0.62 -19.18
CA VAL A 387 -47.69 -1.16 -18.75
C VAL A 387 -47.67 -1.01 -17.23
N GLU A 388 -48.40 0.00 -16.74
CA GLU A 388 -48.65 0.20 -15.32
C GLU A 388 -49.70 -0.82 -14.88
N VAL A 389 -49.28 -1.82 -14.11
CA VAL A 389 -50.15 -2.53 -13.17
C VAL A 389 -49.66 -2.15 -11.78
N SER A 390 -50.52 -1.50 -11.02
CA SER A 390 -50.31 -1.08 -9.65
C SER A 390 -50.13 -2.30 -8.74
N VAL A 391 -48.92 -2.54 -8.27
CA VAL A 391 -48.65 -3.39 -7.09
C VAL A 391 -47.85 -2.52 -6.12
N GLN A 392 -48.31 -2.46 -4.87
CA GLN A 392 -47.62 -1.73 -3.80
C GLN A 392 -46.19 -2.25 -3.60
N PRO A 393 -45.24 -1.43 -3.10
CA PRO A 393 -43.89 -1.90 -2.83
C PRO A 393 -43.90 -2.77 -1.57
N GLU A 394 -43.93 -4.10 -1.74
CA GLU A 394 -43.63 -5.02 -0.65
C GLU A 394 -42.18 -4.80 -0.19
N VAL A 395 -42.00 -4.57 1.11
CA VAL A 395 -40.68 -4.47 1.76
C VAL A 395 -39.92 -5.77 1.49
N PRO A 396 -38.66 -5.75 0.99
CA PRO A 396 -37.92 -6.95 0.65
C PRO A 396 -37.87 -7.95 1.82
N ALA A 397 -38.16 -9.23 1.55
CA ALA A 397 -38.22 -10.28 2.58
C ALA A 397 -36.94 -10.36 3.44
N SER A 398 -35.77 -10.00 2.88
CA SER A 398 -34.50 -9.91 3.60
C SER A 398 -34.47 -8.84 4.70
N THR A 399 -35.04 -7.67 4.43
CA THR A 399 -35.11 -6.55 5.40
C THR A 399 -36.10 -6.84 6.52
N GLN A 400 -37.15 -7.61 6.25
CA GLN A 400 -38.07 -8.10 7.29
C GLN A 400 -37.36 -9.13 8.19
N LEU A 401 -36.63 -10.10 7.60
CA LEU A 401 -35.88 -11.11 8.36
C LEU A 401 -34.80 -10.49 9.26
N LEU A 402 -34.05 -9.50 8.78
CA LEU A 402 -33.05 -8.79 9.59
C LEU A 402 -33.67 -8.03 10.76
N ALA A 403 -34.87 -7.46 10.58
CA ALA A 403 -35.60 -6.81 11.67
C ALA A 403 -36.12 -7.81 12.71
N THR A 404 -36.65 -8.95 12.27
CA THR A 404 -37.08 -10.08 13.13
C THR A 404 -35.91 -10.61 13.97
N ILE A 405 -34.71 -10.72 13.37
CA ILE A 405 -33.50 -11.17 14.04
C ILE A 405 -33.15 -10.29 15.24
N GLN A 406 -33.47 -9.00 15.25
CA GLN A 406 -33.12 -8.11 16.37
C GLN A 406 -34.03 -8.26 17.59
N LYS A 407 -35.28 -8.73 17.43
CA LYS A 407 -36.31 -8.62 18.48
C LYS A 407 -36.95 -9.95 18.90
N ASP A 408 -37.01 -10.94 18.03
CA ASP A 408 -37.84 -12.13 18.25
C ASP A 408 -37.11 -13.32 18.90
N SER A 409 -37.86 -14.37 19.25
CA SER A 409 -37.32 -15.62 19.82
C SER A 409 -36.61 -16.49 18.77
N GLU A 410 -35.66 -17.33 19.18
CA GLU A 410 -34.93 -18.24 18.27
C GLU A 410 -35.85 -19.11 17.41
N LYS A 411 -36.90 -19.69 18.01
CA LYS A 411 -37.88 -20.52 17.30
C LYS A 411 -38.65 -19.76 16.22
N HIS A 412 -38.95 -18.48 16.47
CA HIS A 412 -39.63 -17.64 15.49
C HIS A 412 -38.69 -17.28 14.32
N ILE A 413 -37.43 -16.95 14.64
CA ILE A 413 -36.39 -16.66 13.65
C ILE A 413 -36.15 -17.88 12.76
N GLU A 414 -36.10 -19.09 13.32
CA GLU A 414 -35.90 -20.32 12.54
C GLU A 414 -37.04 -20.57 11.53
N VAL A 415 -38.29 -20.30 11.92
CA VAL A 415 -39.45 -20.45 11.03
C VAL A 415 -39.40 -19.45 9.89
N GLU A 416 -39.10 -18.18 10.17
CA GLU A 416 -38.97 -17.14 9.14
C GLU A 416 -37.77 -17.38 8.23
N LEU A 417 -36.67 -17.90 8.77
CA LEU A 417 -35.50 -18.30 7.99
C LEU A 417 -35.84 -19.42 6.99
N ARG A 418 -36.59 -20.45 7.42
CA ARG A 418 -37.02 -21.52 6.51
C ARG A 418 -37.93 -21.00 5.39
N LYS A 419 -38.83 -20.06 5.69
CA LYS A 419 -39.65 -19.41 4.65
C LYS A 419 -38.79 -18.60 3.67
N PHE A 420 -37.80 -17.88 4.18
CA PHE A 420 -36.88 -17.11 3.36
C PHE A 420 -36.05 -18.01 2.43
N LEU A 421 -35.48 -19.10 2.95
CA LEU A 421 -34.70 -20.07 2.16
C LEU A 421 -35.54 -20.80 1.09
N ALA A 422 -36.86 -20.95 1.29
CA ALA A 422 -37.79 -21.52 0.32
C ALA A 422 -38.17 -20.56 -0.83
N THR A 423 -37.81 -19.27 -0.74
CA THR A 423 -38.14 -18.25 -1.74
C THR A 423 -37.18 -18.33 -2.95
N LYS A 424 -37.64 -17.91 -4.13
CA LYS A 424 -36.89 -18.01 -5.38
C LYS A 424 -35.55 -17.23 -5.29
N ARG A 425 -34.43 -17.93 -5.56
CA ARG A 425 -33.06 -17.40 -5.43
C ARG A 425 -32.81 -16.23 -6.40
N ALA A 426 -32.37 -15.09 -5.86
CA ALA A 426 -31.93 -13.90 -6.60
C ALA A 426 -30.40 -13.94 -6.82
N PRO A 427 -29.83 -13.19 -7.78
CA PRO A 427 -28.38 -13.16 -7.98
C PRO A 427 -27.58 -12.62 -6.79
N ASP A 428 -28.18 -11.75 -5.95
CA ASP A 428 -27.55 -11.18 -4.75
C ASP A 428 -27.75 -12.03 -3.48
N PHE A 429 -28.13 -13.31 -3.62
CA PHE A 429 -28.51 -14.15 -2.48
C PHE A 429 -27.33 -14.45 -1.53
N HIS A 430 -26.10 -14.50 -2.02
CA HIS A 430 -24.89 -14.73 -1.20
C HIS A 430 -24.64 -13.61 -0.19
N THR A 431 -24.71 -12.34 -0.63
CA THR A 431 -24.50 -11.18 0.25
C THR A 431 -25.63 -11.07 1.27
N ILE A 432 -26.86 -11.32 0.85
CA ILE A 432 -28.03 -11.31 1.77
C ILE A 432 -27.90 -12.39 2.85
N ILE A 433 -27.46 -13.62 2.51
CA ILE A 433 -27.23 -14.66 3.51
C ILE A 433 -26.06 -14.25 4.44
N GLY A 434 -24.98 -13.69 3.90
CA GLY A 434 -23.87 -13.16 4.70
C GLY A 434 -24.30 -12.08 5.69
N ASP A 435 -25.18 -11.16 5.26
CA ASP A 435 -25.76 -10.13 6.12
C ASP A 435 -26.65 -10.72 7.22
N VAL A 436 -27.43 -11.76 6.90
CA VAL A 436 -28.26 -12.49 7.87
C VAL A 436 -27.40 -13.18 8.93
N VAL A 437 -26.32 -13.87 8.53
CA VAL A 437 -25.35 -14.47 9.47
C VAL A 437 -24.71 -13.39 10.33
N THR A 438 -24.27 -12.29 9.72
CA THR A 438 -23.65 -11.17 10.43
C THR A 438 -24.63 -10.52 11.43
N GLY A 439 -25.91 -10.41 11.07
CA GLY A 439 -26.98 -9.95 11.96
C GLY A 439 -27.22 -10.90 13.15
N LEU A 440 -27.26 -12.21 12.92
CA LEU A 440 -27.39 -13.23 13.97
C LEU A 440 -26.20 -13.19 14.93
N LEU A 441 -24.98 -13.12 14.40
CA LEU A 441 -23.74 -13.02 15.19
C LEU A 441 -23.65 -11.69 15.93
N GLY A 442 -24.10 -10.58 15.32
CA GLY A 442 -24.20 -9.28 15.96
C GLY A 442 -25.14 -9.31 17.18
N ARG A 443 -26.27 -10.00 17.08
CA ARG A 443 -27.16 -10.21 18.22
C ARG A 443 -26.52 -11.09 19.29
N TYR A 444 -25.85 -12.18 18.93
CA TYR A 444 -25.11 -13.00 19.88
C TYR A 444 -24.03 -12.19 20.63
N LYS A 445 -23.28 -11.33 19.94
CA LYS A 445 -22.29 -10.43 20.58
C LYS A 445 -22.95 -9.46 21.56
N ALA A 446 -24.15 -8.98 21.27
CA ALA A 446 -24.92 -8.12 22.18
C ALA A 446 -25.57 -8.92 23.34
N GLN A 447 -25.94 -10.18 23.12
CA GLN A 447 -26.64 -11.06 24.06
C GLN A 447 -26.01 -12.47 24.04
N PRO A 448 -24.96 -12.74 24.84
CA PRO A 448 -24.24 -14.02 24.82
C PRO A 448 -25.07 -15.27 25.20
N SER A 449 -26.25 -15.07 25.80
CA SER A 449 -27.21 -16.15 26.09
C SER A 449 -27.99 -16.63 24.87
N PHE A 450 -27.99 -15.86 23.78
CA PHE A 450 -28.71 -16.15 22.54
C PHE A 450 -27.74 -16.71 21.49
N TYR A 451 -27.55 -18.03 21.47
CA TYR A 451 -26.74 -18.71 20.47
C TYR A 451 -27.63 -19.46 19.47
N PRO A 452 -27.88 -18.91 18.27
CA PRO A 452 -28.88 -19.44 17.33
C PRO A 452 -28.35 -20.63 16.54
N ARG A 453 -27.99 -21.72 17.23
CA ARG A 453 -27.26 -22.87 16.68
C ARG A 453 -27.94 -23.48 15.47
N ASN A 454 -29.25 -23.74 15.56
CA ASN A 454 -30.01 -24.38 14.49
C ASN A 454 -30.13 -23.49 13.24
N CYS A 455 -30.27 -22.18 13.44
CA CYS A 455 -30.31 -21.21 12.34
C CYS A 455 -28.96 -21.16 11.61
N LEU A 456 -27.84 -21.15 12.36
CA LEU A 456 -26.50 -21.16 11.78
C LEU A 456 -26.23 -22.45 10.99
N MET A 457 -26.61 -23.62 11.51
CA MET A 457 -26.48 -24.89 10.78
C MET A 457 -27.28 -24.88 9.46
N GLN A 458 -28.53 -24.42 9.49
CA GLN A 458 -29.38 -24.32 8.28
C GLN A 458 -28.77 -23.39 7.23
N LEU A 459 -28.12 -22.30 7.66
CA LEU A 459 -27.46 -21.35 6.76
C LEU A 459 -26.20 -21.92 6.13
N VAL A 460 -25.36 -22.64 6.89
CA VAL A 460 -24.15 -23.27 6.33
C VAL A 460 -24.51 -24.38 5.33
N GLN A 461 -25.59 -25.13 5.59
CA GLN A 461 -26.09 -26.18 4.70
C GLN A 461 -26.63 -25.66 3.36
N THR A 462 -26.78 -24.35 3.15
CA THR A 462 -27.23 -23.85 1.85
C THR A 462 -26.14 -23.94 0.77
N HIS A 463 -24.88 -24.20 1.14
CA HIS A 463 -23.69 -24.18 0.27
C HIS A 463 -23.40 -22.81 -0.40
N MET A 464 -24.07 -21.75 0.04
CA MET A 464 -23.95 -20.40 -0.56
C MET A 464 -23.05 -19.46 0.26
N LEU A 465 -22.46 -19.93 1.35
CA LEU A 465 -21.66 -19.10 2.25
C LEU A 465 -20.17 -19.24 1.97
N SER A 466 -19.43 -18.16 2.22
CA SER A 466 -17.97 -18.12 2.19
C SER A 466 -17.47 -17.51 3.51
N TYR A 467 -16.27 -17.91 3.93
CA TYR A 467 -15.62 -17.35 5.11
C TYR A 467 -15.46 -15.82 4.99
N SER A 468 -15.12 -15.32 3.81
CA SER A 468 -15.01 -13.88 3.53
C SER A 468 -16.29 -13.06 3.81
N LEU A 469 -17.47 -13.67 3.66
CA LEU A 469 -18.76 -13.02 3.94
C LEU A 469 -19.12 -13.02 5.43
N CYS A 470 -18.65 -14.02 6.19
CA CYS A 470 -18.98 -14.17 7.59
C CYS A 470 -17.79 -14.68 8.44
N PRO A 471 -16.69 -13.92 8.54
CA PRO A 471 -15.48 -14.38 9.23
C PRO A 471 -15.74 -14.69 10.71
N GLY A 472 -16.65 -13.95 11.34
CA GLY A 472 -17.02 -14.14 12.74
C GLY A 472 -17.75 -15.45 13.05
N LEU A 473 -18.23 -16.21 12.06
CA LEU A 473 -18.96 -17.46 12.29
C LEU A 473 -18.05 -18.52 12.90
N MET A 474 -16.91 -18.79 12.26
CA MET A 474 -15.96 -19.80 12.74
C MET A 474 -15.23 -19.33 14.00
N GLU A 475 -14.99 -18.03 14.18
CA GLU A 475 -14.45 -17.46 15.42
C GLU A 475 -15.37 -17.80 16.61
N VAL A 476 -16.67 -17.53 16.50
CA VAL A 476 -17.65 -17.83 17.56
C VAL A 476 -17.80 -19.34 17.78
N ALA A 477 -17.78 -20.14 16.71
CA ALA A 477 -17.85 -21.60 16.82
C ALA A 477 -16.61 -22.19 17.51
N LEU A 478 -15.42 -21.63 17.28
CA LEU A 478 -14.18 -22.00 17.98
C LEU A 478 -14.24 -21.60 19.46
N GLU A 479 -14.71 -20.39 19.79
CA GLU A 479 -14.89 -19.94 21.18
C GLU A 479 -15.86 -20.83 21.98
N LYS A 480 -16.94 -21.28 21.32
CA LYS A 480 -17.94 -22.18 21.93
C LYS A 480 -17.58 -23.65 21.84
N THR A 481 -16.48 -24.00 21.17
CA THR A 481 -16.09 -25.38 20.88
C THR A 481 -17.23 -26.19 20.22
N ASP A 482 -18.03 -25.57 19.35
CA ASP A 482 -19.15 -26.22 18.66
C ASP A 482 -18.65 -27.03 17.46
N VAL A 483 -18.23 -28.26 17.73
CA VAL A 483 -17.60 -29.16 16.75
C VAL A 483 -18.45 -29.44 15.52
N GLN A 484 -19.78 -29.45 15.65
CA GLN A 484 -20.68 -29.76 14.53
C GLN A 484 -20.71 -28.61 13.52
N ILE A 485 -20.79 -27.36 13.99
CA ILE A 485 -20.72 -26.18 13.12
C ILE A 485 -19.34 -26.07 12.48
N LEU A 486 -18.27 -26.31 13.24
CA LEU A 486 -16.91 -26.31 12.69
C LEU A 486 -16.73 -27.37 11.59
N GLN A 487 -17.23 -28.59 11.80
CA GLN A 487 -17.20 -29.65 10.80
C GLN A 487 -17.96 -29.26 9.53
N LEU A 488 -19.18 -28.71 9.68
CA LEU A 488 -19.99 -28.24 8.55
C LEU A 488 -19.30 -27.08 7.80
N CYS A 489 -18.71 -26.13 8.52
CA CYS A 489 -17.97 -25.03 7.91
C CYS A 489 -16.77 -25.53 7.11
N LEU A 490 -15.95 -26.44 7.67
CA LEU A 490 -14.80 -27.03 6.98
C LEU A 490 -15.18 -27.79 5.72
N GLN A 491 -16.36 -28.42 5.69
CA GLN A 491 -16.85 -29.15 4.53
C GLN A 491 -17.45 -28.25 3.44
N GLN A 492 -18.05 -27.11 3.82
CA GLN A 492 -18.87 -26.31 2.90
C GLN A 492 -18.31 -24.95 2.52
N LEU A 493 -17.43 -24.34 3.33
CA LEU A 493 -16.87 -23.03 3.02
C LEU A 493 -15.61 -23.19 2.14
N PRO A 494 -15.53 -22.51 0.98
CA PRO A 494 -14.45 -22.70 0.02
C PRO A 494 -13.15 -21.95 0.35
N ASP A 495 -13.21 -20.90 1.18
CA ASP A 495 -12.15 -19.89 1.35
C ASP A 495 -11.71 -19.72 2.82
N ILE A 496 -11.65 -20.82 3.57
CA ILE A 496 -11.21 -20.82 4.97
C ILE A 496 -9.69 -20.55 5.05
N PRO A 497 -9.24 -19.55 5.82
CA PRO A 497 -7.81 -19.32 6.04
C PRO A 497 -7.13 -20.47 6.79
N GLU A 498 -5.88 -20.76 6.43
CA GLU A 498 -5.10 -21.85 7.02
C GLU A 498 -4.89 -21.69 8.54
N SER A 499 -4.87 -20.45 9.04
CA SER A 499 -4.83 -20.14 10.47
C SER A 499 -6.05 -20.67 11.22
N VAL A 500 -7.24 -20.56 10.62
CA VAL A 500 -8.51 -21.02 11.18
C VAL A 500 -8.63 -22.53 11.07
N THR A 501 -8.22 -23.11 9.94
CA THR A 501 -8.12 -24.57 9.76
C THR A 501 -7.22 -25.19 10.82
N CYS A 502 -6.05 -24.60 11.07
CA CYS A 502 -5.13 -25.07 12.11
C CYS A 502 -5.70 -24.88 13.53
N ALA A 503 -6.47 -23.81 13.79
CA ALA A 503 -7.18 -23.63 15.04
C ALA A 503 -8.24 -24.73 15.26
N CYS A 504 -8.98 -25.12 14.21
CA CYS A 504 -9.92 -26.23 14.26
C CYS A 504 -9.19 -27.55 14.58
N LEU A 505 -8.07 -27.82 13.92
CA LEU A 505 -7.23 -28.99 14.19
C LEU A 505 -6.79 -29.06 15.66
N LYS A 506 -6.32 -27.94 16.24
CA LYS A 506 -5.93 -27.85 17.65
C LYS A 506 -7.08 -28.20 18.58
N VAL A 507 -8.27 -27.62 18.32
CA VAL A 507 -9.47 -27.89 19.12
C VAL A 507 -9.85 -29.38 19.03
N PHE A 508 -9.92 -29.94 17.82
CA PHE A 508 -10.31 -31.36 17.63
C PHE A 508 -9.34 -32.35 18.28
N LEU A 509 -8.04 -32.04 18.30
CA LEU A 509 -7.03 -32.85 18.98
C LEU A 509 -7.01 -32.66 20.52
N SER A 510 -7.57 -31.56 21.03
CA SER A 510 -7.60 -31.23 22.47
C SER A 510 -8.87 -31.71 23.17
N ILE A 511 -9.96 -31.91 22.44
CA ILE A 511 -11.26 -32.33 23.01
C ILE A 511 -11.18 -33.76 23.54
N GLY A 512 -11.64 -33.99 24.78
CA GLY A 512 -11.70 -35.31 25.40
C GLY A 512 -12.79 -36.20 24.80
N ASP A 513 -12.53 -37.51 24.72
CA ASP A 513 -13.44 -38.46 24.05
C ASP A 513 -14.83 -38.57 24.71
N ASP A 514 -14.92 -38.32 26.01
CA ASP A 514 -16.19 -38.32 26.77
C ASP A 514 -17.17 -37.26 26.25
N THR A 515 -16.66 -36.09 25.85
CA THR A 515 -17.49 -34.99 25.35
C THR A 515 -17.99 -35.21 23.92
N LEU A 516 -17.30 -36.06 23.15
CA LEU A 516 -17.67 -36.36 21.77
C LEU A 516 -18.83 -37.36 21.71
N GLN A 517 -18.97 -38.25 22.69
CA GLN A 517 -20.02 -39.28 22.70
C GLN A 517 -21.44 -38.72 22.56
N ASP A 518 -21.72 -37.57 23.20
CA ASP A 518 -23.04 -36.93 23.17
C ASP A 518 -23.27 -35.98 21.98
N THR A 519 -22.22 -35.69 21.20
CA THR A 519 -22.32 -34.77 20.05
C THR A 519 -22.70 -35.47 18.75
N ASP A 520 -23.61 -34.85 18.00
CA ASP A 520 -24.02 -35.26 16.65
C ASP A 520 -22.96 -34.81 15.63
N ILE A 521 -22.17 -35.76 15.13
CA ILE A 521 -21.03 -35.55 14.22
C ILE A 521 -21.29 -36.38 12.98
N ASN A 522 -21.04 -35.80 11.79
CA ASN A 522 -21.18 -36.53 10.54
C ASN A 522 -20.07 -37.59 10.43
N MET A 523 -20.45 -38.88 10.43
CA MET A 523 -19.55 -40.05 10.37
C MET A 523 -19.32 -40.60 8.96
N GLU A 524 -19.89 -39.99 7.91
CA GLU A 524 -19.83 -40.48 6.52
C GLU A 524 -18.40 -40.76 6.03
N SER A 525 -17.40 -40.03 6.53
CA SER A 525 -15.99 -40.22 6.16
C SER A 525 -15.27 -41.39 6.87
N VAL A 526 -15.93 -42.07 7.82
CA VAL A 526 -15.33 -43.06 8.74
C VAL A 526 -16.12 -44.38 8.80
N SER A 527 -17.34 -44.42 8.26
CA SER A 527 -18.32 -45.49 8.50
C SER A 527 -17.91 -46.89 8.03
N ASP A 528 -16.96 -47.01 7.09
CA ASP A 528 -16.76 -48.26 6.34
C ASP A 528 -15.42 -48.97 6.62
N TYR A 529 -14.49 -48.36 7.39
CA TYR A 529 -13.18 -48.97 7.75
C TYR A 529 -12.91 -49.04 9.26
N MET A 530 -13.91 -48.67 10.07
CA MET A 530 -13.87 -48.76 11.52
C MET A 530 -14.87 -49.82 11.97
N ASP A 531 -14.43 -51.09 12.05
CA ASP A 531 -15.31 -52.19 12.45
C ASP A 531 -15.92 -51.95 13.85
N PRO A 532 -17.24 -52.08 14.02
CA PRO A 532 -17.83 -52.26 15.33
C PRO A 532 -17.56 -53.69 15.78
N VAL A 533 -16.94 -53.84 16.95
CA VAL A 533 -16.70 -55.11 17.65
C VAL A 533 -17.90 -56.06 17.52
N GLN A 534 -17.76 -57.17 16.79
CA GLN A 534 -18.67 -58.31 16.87
C GLN A 534 -17.90 -59.64 16.91
N ASP A 535 -18.17 -60.39 17.99
CA ASP A 535 -17.89 -61.81 18.18
C ASP A 535 -18.46 -62.66 17.04
N GLY A 536 -17.65 -63.55 16.48
CA GLY A 536 -18.09 -64.59 15.54
C GLY A 536 -16.90 -65.33 14.92
N GLU A 537 -16.77 -66.61 15.28
CA GLU A 537 -15.69 -67.51 14.85
C GLU A 537 -15.65 -67.78 13.33
N MET A 538 -14.43 -68.10 12.84
CA MET A 538 -14.05 -68.85 11.61
C MET A 538 -14.14 -68.09 10.27
N GLU A 539 -13.17 -68.12 9.33
CA GLU A 539 -12.08 -69.05 9.01
C GLU A 539 -10.82 -68.29 8.52
N GLU A 540 -9.63 -68.77 8.93
CA GLU A 540 -8.32 -68.32 8.44
C GLU A 540 -8.13 -68.63 6.95
N GLN A 541 -7.99 -67.59 6.11
CA GLN A 541 -7.18 -67.64 4.88
C GLN A 541 -6.48 -66.29 4.64
N THR A 542 -5.57 -65.89 5.52
CA THR A 542 -4.61 -64.81 5.22
C THR A 542 -3.40 -65.38 4.47
N ALA A 543 -3.56 -65.58 3.16
CA ALA A 543 -2.41 -65.58 2.27
C ALA A 543 -1.92 -64.13 2.19
N PHE A 544 -0.86 -63.80 2.93
CA PHE A 544 -0.07 -62.60 2.66
C PHE A 544 0.35 -62.64 1.19
N LEU A 545 -0.27 -61.82 0.34
CA LEU A 545 0.28 -61.50 -0.98
C LEU A 545 1.45 -60.56 -0.75
N GLN A 546 2.57 -61.17 -0.35
CA GLN A 546 3.89 -60.59 -0.39
C GLN A 546 4.17 -60.28 -1.87
N ASN A 547 4.15 -59.00 -2.25
CA ASN A 547 4.75 -58.60 -3.53
C ASN A 547 6.19 -59.11 -3.51
N GLY A 548 6.50 -60.03 -4.42
CA GLY A 548 7.66 -60.91 -4.39
C GLY A 548 8.99 -60.21 -4.59
N PHE A 549 9.43 -59.42 -3.62
CA PHE A 549 10.78 -58.88 -3.53
C PHE A 549 11.24 -58.91 -2.06
N ASN A 550 12.08 -59.89 -1.73
CA ASN A 550 12.98 -59.81 -0.59
C ASN A 550 14.32 -59.29 -1.13
N PRO A 551 14.75 -58.05 -0.82
CA PRO A 551 16.10 -57.66 -1.17
C PRO A 551 17.06 -58.39 -0.23
N GLU A 552 18.07 -59.04 -0.80
CA GLU A 552 19.16 -59.64 -0.04
C GLU A 552 19.80 -58.59 0.88
N GLU A 553 20.09 -59.01 2.11
CA GLU A 553 20.72 -58.20 3.14
C GLU A 553 22.14 -57.79 2.72
N ASP A 554 22.30 -56.54 2.28
CA ASP A 554 23.63 -55.93 2.17
C ASP A 554 23.99 -55.21 3.48
N ASN A 555 25.03 -55.76 4.11
CA ASN A 555 25.72 -55.38 5.34
C ASN A 555 25.70 -53.88 5.71
N CYS A 556 25.05 -53.56 6.82
CA CYS A 556 25.44 -52.42 7.65
C CYS A 556 25.54 -52.86 9.12
N ASP A 557 26.59 -53.63 9.40
CA ASP A 557 27.09 -53.90 10.74
C ASP A 557 27.73 -52.63 11.32
N ASN A 558 26.96 -51.82 12.07
CA ASN A 558 27.41 -51.08 13.26
C ASN A 558 26.33 -50.17 13.88
N CYS A 559 25.20 -50.74 14.29
CA CYS A 559 24.43 -50.15 15.41
C CYS A 559 23.60 -51.18 16.21
N ALA A 560 23.83 -52.48 16.01
CA ALA A 560 23.10 -53.56 16.66
C ALA A 560 23.88 -54.23 17.82
N LYS A 561 24.77 -53.51 18.49
CA LYS A 561 25.49 -53.99 19.68
C LYS A 561 25.29 -53.06 20.88
N LYS A 562 24.05 -52.98 21.36
CA LYS A 562 23.68 -52.77 22.78
C LYS A 562 22.16 -52.70 22.89
N LEU A 563 21.59 -53.84 23.30
CA LEU A 563 20.29 -54.04 23.98
C LEU A 563 19.78 -55.44 23.60
N LYS A 564 20.50 -56.47 24.06
CA LYS A 564 19.94 -57.79 24.30
C LYS A 564 19.56 -57.84 25.78
N GLU A 565 18.35 -57.43 26.11
CA GLU A 565 17.63 -57.95 27.28
C GLU A 565 16.22 -58.33 26.80
N LYS A 566 15.83 -59.57 27.08
CA LYS A 566 14.51 -60.13 26.75
C LYS A 566 13.41 -59.38 27.52
N PRO A 567 12.23 -59.23 26.91
CA PRO A 567 10.99 -59.68 27.54
C PRO A 567 10.21 -60.57 26.55
N GLN A 568 9.97 -61.85 26.83
CA GLN A 568 8.74 -62.37 27.45
C GLN A 568 7.44 -61.95 26.74
N ALA A 569 6.79 -62.98 26.18
CA ALA A 569 5.50 -63.06 25.50
C ALA A 569 4.40 -62.06 25.91
N THR A 570 3.71 -61.53 24.89
CA THR A 570 2.25 -61.27 24.77
C THR A 570 2.05 -60.76 23.33
N ALA A 571 1.50 -61.59 22.43
CA ALA A 571 0.10 -61.60 22.01
C ALA A 571 -0.30 -60.36 21.18
N ASP A 572 -0.57 -60.59 19.90
CA ASP A 572 -1.35 -59.78 18.93
C ASP A 572 -1.80 -58.37 19.36
N GLU A 573 -1.08 -57.33 18.93
CA GLU A 573 -1.66 -55.99 18.81
C GLU A 573 -2.27 -55.86 17.41
N SER A 574 -3.53 -56.27 17.31
CA SER A 574 -4.43 -55.85 16.22
C SER A 574 -4.37 -54.32 16.08
N THR A 575 -4.33 -53.86 14.83
CA THR A 575 -4.27 -52.45 14.40
C THR A 575 -5.52 -51.68 14.83
N SER A 576 -5.65 -51.40 16.12
CA SER A 576 -6.70 -50.53 16.65
C SER A 576 -6.38 -49.07 16.31
N CYS A 577 -7.40 -48.31 15.92
CA CYS A 577 -7.25 -46.90 15.59
C CYS A 577 -6.80 -46.12 16.83
N PRO A 578 -5.80 -45.22 16.72
CA PRO A 578 -5.29 -44.45 17.86
C PRO A 578 -6.29 -43.40 18.39
N ILE A 579 -7.41 -43.18 17.68
CA ILE A 579 -8.43 -42.19 18.03
C ILE A 579 -9.84 -42.76 17.87
N THR A 580 -10.81 -42.14 18.54
CA THR A 580 -12.22 -42.51 18.42
C THR A 580 -12.78 -42.20 17.02
N PRO A 581 -13.78 -42.94 16.52
CA PRO A 581 -14.39 -42.71 15.21
C PRO A 581 -14.91 -41.28 15.03
N LYS A 582 -15.45 -40.68 16.10
CA LYS A 582 -15.93 -39.30 16.10
C LYS A 582 -14.82 -38.28 15.89
N ARG A 583 -13.69 -38.45 16.59
CA ARG A 583 -12.51 -37.59 16.40
C ARG A 583 -11.92 -37.80 15.01
N ALA A 584 -11.90 -39.03 14.50
CA ALA A 584 -11.46 -39.35 13.14
C ALA A 584 -12.26 -38.59 12.08
N ALA A 585 -13.59 -38.50 12.23
CA ALA A 585 -14.44 -37.77 11.28
C ALA A 585 -14.16 -36.25 11.26
N LEU A 586 -13.85 -35.67 12.42
CA LEU A 586 -13.47 -34.26 12.53
C LEU A 586 -12.09 -33.99 11.91
N LEU A 587 -11.12 -34.87 12.15
CA LEU A 587 -9.78 -34.75 11.55
C LEU A 587 -9.83 -34.95 10.03
N ASN A 588 -10.66 -35.87 9.55
CA ASN A 588 -10.89 -36.04 8.12
C ASN A 588 -11.45 -34.77 7.49
N ALA A 589 -12.37 -34.05 8.15
CA ALA A 589 -12.86 -32.77 7.64
C ALA A 589 -11.73 -31.73 7.47
N VAL A 590 -10.72 -31.74 8.34
CA VAL A 590 -9.50 -30.91 8.18
C VAL A 590 -8.67 -31.38 6.98
N LEU A 591 -8.49 -32.69 6.79
CA LEU A 591 -7.73 -33.24 5.65
C LEU A 591 -8.35 -32.89 4.29
N HIS A 592 -9.67 -32.72 4.23
CA HIS A 592 -10.38 -32.33 3.01
C HIS A 592 -10.33 -30.82 2.73
N SER A 593 -9.91 -30.00 3.69
CA SER A 593 -9.82 -28.55 3.50
C SER A 593 -8.74 -28.19 2.48
N ALA A 594 -9.02 -27.19 1.64
CA ALA A 594 -8.03 -26.64 0.72
C ALA A 594 -6.99 -25.82 1.50
N TYR A 595 -5.71 -25.97 1.16
CA TYR A 595 -4.62 -25.24 1.83
C TYR A 595 -3.50 -24.88 0.85
N SER A 596 -2.77 -23.80 1.18
CA SER A 596 -1.45 -23.53 0.66
C SER A 596 -0.38 -23.96 1.66
N GLU A 597 0.56 -24.80 1.24
CA GLU A 597 1.68 -25.25 2.07
C GLU A 597 2.45 -24.09 2.71
N ALA A 598 2.75 -23.04 1.94
CA ALA A 598 3.49 -21.87 2.42
C ALA A 598 2.77 -21.10 3.54
N LEU A 599 1.43 -21.13 3.56
CA LEU A 599 0.60 -20.43 4.54
C LEU A 599 0.24 -21.32 5.73
N LEU A 600 0.08 -22.64 5.52
CA LEU A 600 -0.25 -23.60 6.57
C LEU A 600 0.95 -23.92 7.47
N LEU A 601 2.15 -24.05 6.89
CA LEU A 601 3.35 -24.50 7.59
C LEU A 601 3.71 -23.64 8.84
N PRO A 602 3.65 -22.30 8.81
CA PRO A 602 3.88 -21.48 10.00
C PRO A 602 2.92 -21.78 11.15
N HIS A 603 1.64 -22.05 10.85
CA HIS A 603 0.62 -22.32 11.86
C HIS A 603 0.72 -23.73 12.46
N LEU A 604 1.17 -24.71 11.68
CA LEU A 604 1.43 -26.08 12.15
C LEU A 604 2.61 -26.18 13.13
N LYS A 605 3.57 -25.23 13.08
CA LYS A 605 4.69 -25.15 14.05
C LYS A 605 4.22 -24.83 15.46
N ASP A 606 3.05 -24.21 15.60
CA ASP A 606 2.45 -23.88 16.87
C ASP A 606 1.63 -25.04 17.47
N LEU A 607 1.69 -26.25 16.87
CA LEU A 607 1.02 -27.44 17.40
C LEU A 607 1.85 -28.04 18.56
N PRO A 608 1.22 -28.36 19.71
CA PRO A 608 1.89 -29.07 20.79
C PRO A 608 2.41 -30.44 20.32
N GLY A 609 3.63 -30.80 20.72
CA GLY A 609 4.30 -32.03 20.24
C GLY A 609 3.51 -33.33 20.47
N GLN A 610 2.73 -33.41 21.55
CA GLN A 610 1.83 -34.52 21.83
C GLN A 610 0.71 -34.63 20.78
N HIS A 611 0.08 -33.51 20.41
CA HIS A 611 -0.94 -33.46 19.37
C HIS A 611 -0.35 -33.76 17.99
N SER A 612 0.84 -33.26 17.69
CA SER A 612 1.56 -33.57 16.45
C SER A 612 1.87 -35.07 16.32
N THR A 613 2.25 -35.72 17.42
CA THR A 613 2.55 -37.17 17.42
C THR A 613 1.26 -37.99 17.31
N LEU A 614 0.20 -37.63 18.03
CA LEU A 614 -1.11 -38.30 17.94
C LEU A 614 -1.69 -38.20 16.51
N PHE A 615 -1.60 -37.01 15.90
CA PHE A 615 -2.10 -36.82 14.55
C PHE A 615 -1.26 -37.58 13.52
N LEU A 616 0.07 -37.62 13.67
CA LEU A 616 0.96 -38.43 12.83
C LEU A 616 0.67 -39.94 12.97
N GLN A 617 0.37 -40.42 14.17
CA GLN A 617 -0.06 -41.82 14.40
C GLN A 617 -1.37 -42.13 13.68
N TYR A 618 -2.34 -41.22 13.73
CA TYR A 618 -3.60 -41.38 13.00
C TYR A 618 -3.41 -41.39 11.48
N LEU A 619 -2.59 -40.49 10.93
CA LEU A 619 -2.28 -40.49 9.50
C LEU A 619 -1.55 -41.77 9.07
N TYR A 620 -0.65 -42.28 9.90
CA TYR A 620 0.01 -43.55 9.65
C TYR A 620 -0.98 -44.73 9.69
N PHE A 621 -1.96 -44.70 10.60
CA PHE A 621 -3.05 -45.68 10.63
C PHE A 621 -3.89 -45.65 9.35
N LEU A 622 -4.31 -44.46 8.90
CA LEU A 622 -5.04 -44.30 7.63
C LEU A 622 -4.24 -44.83 6.44
N TYR A 623 -2.94 -44.52 6.42
CA TYR A 623 -2.03 -45.02 5.40
C TYR A 623 -1.98 -46.56 5.37
N MET A 624 -1.83 -47.21 6.52
CA MET A 624 -1.82 -48.67 6.62
C MET A 624 -3.13 -49.28 6.12
N LYS A 625 -4.27 -48.65 6.44
CA LYS A 625 -5.59 -49.05 5.93
C LYS A 625 -5.75 -48.88 4.42
N CYS A 626 -5.19 -47.82 3.82
CA CYS A 626 -5.15 -47.70 2.35
C CYS A 626 -4.39 -48.87 1.71
N ASN A 627 -3.32 -49.35 2.35
CA ASN A 627 -2.43 -50.37 1.80
C ASN A 627 -2.97 -51.81 1.95
N GLU A 628 -4.02 -52.02 2.75
CA GLU A 628 -4.71 -53.31 2.85
C GLU A 628 -5.52 -53.62 1.57
N ASN A 629 -5.93 -52.59 0.82
CA ASN A 629 -6.74 -52.73 -0.40
C ASN A 629 -5.89 -52.64 -1.67
N ALA A 630 -6.14 -53.53 -2.64
CA ALA A 630 -5.44 -53.53 -3.94
C ALA A 630 -5.61 -52.22 -4.74
N THR A 631 -6.68 -51.47 -4.49
CA THR A 631 -6.96 -50.17 -5.12
C THR A 631 -6.27 -48.99 -4.43
N MET A 632 -5.55 -49.20 -3.32
CA MET A 632 -4.93 -48.16 -2.50
C MET A 632 -5.90 -47.03 -2.08
N THR A 633 -7.17 -47.38 -1.85
CA THR A 633 -8.22 -46.46 -1.43
C THR A 633 -8.90 -46.97 -0.16
N LEU A 634 -9.32 -46.04 0.70
CA LEU A 634 -10.15 -46.35 1.86
C LEU A 634 -11.60 -46.59 1.41
N PRO A 635 -12.34 -47.50 2.05
CA PRO A 635 -13.79 -47.63 1.85
C PRO A 635 -14.53 -46.43 2.49
N GLY A 636 -15.66 -46.00 1.93
CA GLY A 636 -16.43 -44.84 2.43
C GLY A 636 -17.04 -43.97 1.34
N THR A 637 -17.98 -43.10 1.70
CA THR A 637 -18.61 -42.15 0.77
C THR A 637 -17.69 -40.96 0.44
N HIS A 638 -16.83 -40.54 1.40
CA HIS A 638 -15.82 -39.48 1.22
C HIS A 638 -14.58 -39.68 2.11
N PRO A 639 -13.72 -40.67 1.85
CA PRO A 639 -12.50 -40.87 2.64
C PRO A 639 -11.34 -39.98 2.16
N PRO A 640 -10.39 -39.63 3.04
CA PRO A 640 -9.16 -38.95 2.65
C PRO A 640 -8.37 -39.76 1.61
N THR A 641 -7.86 -39.10 0.58
CA THR A 641 -7.04 -39.75 -0.45
C THR A 641 -5.63 -40.06 0.07
N LEU A 642 -4.97 -41.05 -0.53
CA LEU A 642 -3.58 -41.38 -0.20
C LEU A 642 -2.64 -40.16 -0.34
N ASN A 643 -2.84 -39.35 -1.38
CA ASN A 643 -2.05 -38.13 -1.60
C ASN A 643 -2.24 -37.14 -0.45
N GLN A 644 -3.48 -36.85 -0.06
CA GLN A 644 -3.75 -35.97 1.09
C GLN A 644 -3.10 -36.51 2.36
N ILE A 645 -3.18 -37.82 2.62
CA ILE A 645 -2.55 -38.43 3.80
C ILE A 645 -1.03 -38.22 3.76
N MET A 646 -0.38 -38.50 2.62
CA MET A 646 1.06 -38.34 2.46
C MET A 646 1.52 -36.88 2.55
N ASP A 647 0.79 -35.97 1.91
CA ASP A 647 1.08 -34.53 1.96
C ASP A 647 1.01 -34.02 3.39
N TRP A 648 -0.03 -34.38 4.15
CA TRP A 648 -0.15 -34.00 5.56
C TRP A 648 0.91 -34.65 6.46
N ILE A 649 1.36 -35.88 6.18
CA ILE A 649 2.51 -36.49 6.87
C ILE A 649 3.77 -35.67 6.64
N CYS A 650 4.06 -35.29 5.38
CA CYS A 650 5.21 -34.46 5.02
C CYS A 650 5.15 -33.10 5.73
N LEU A 651 4.01 -32.40 5.64
CA LEU A 651 3.80 -31.09 6.26
C LEU A 651 4.00 -31.10 7.78
N LEU A 652 3.49 -32.12 8.46
CA LEU A 652 3.65 -32.25 9.91
C LEU A 652 5.11 -32.52 10.30
N LEU A 653 5.81 -33.35 9.54
CA LEU A 653 7.22 -33.61 9.75
C LEU A 653 8.05 -32.34 9.49
N ASP A 654 7.79 -31.61 8.40
CA ASP A 654 8.51 -30.38 8.08
C ASP A 654 8.26 -29.26 9.11
N ALA A 655 7.04 -29.19 9.65
CA ALA A 655 6.71 -28.23 10.71
C ALA A 655 7.33 -28.60 12.06
N ASN A 656 7.28 -29.87 12.46
CA ASN A 656 7.52 -30.30 13.84
C ASN A 656 8.69 -31.30 14.03
N PHE A 657 9.53 -31.53 13.01
CA PHE A 657 10.61 -32.53 13.04
C PHE A 657 11.47 -32.48 14.32
N THR A 658 11.95 -31.29 14.70
CA THR A 658 12.82 -31.14 15.89
C THR A 658 12.11 -31.55 17.18
N VAL A 659 10.82 -31.24 17.30
CA VAL A 659 10.00 -31.60 18.47
C VAL A 659 9.69 -33.10 18.46
N VAL A 660 9.28 -33.65 17.31
CA VAL A 660 8.91 -35.06 17.16
C VAL A 660 10.10 -35.99 17.40
N VAL A 661 11.32 -35.62 16.96
CA VAL A 661 12.53 -36.43 17.21
C VAL A 661 12.91 -36.48 18.70
N MET A 662 12.58 -35.45 19.47
CA MET A 662 12.87 -35.38 20.90
C MET A 662 11.87 -36.15 21.77
N ILE A 663 10.72 -36.55 21.20
CA ILE A 663 9.66 -37.31 21.88
C ILE A 663 9.96 -38.82 21.77
N PRO A 664 10.21 -39.54 22.88
CA PRO A 664 10.56 -40.97 22.86
C PRO A 664 9.50 -41.85 22.17
N GLU A 665 8.22 -41.50 22.33
CA GLU A 665 7.06 -42.21 21.79
C GLU A 665 7.04 -42.16 20.25
N ALA A 666 7.50 -41.06 19.66
CA ALA A 666 7.53 -40.86 18.22
C ALA A 666 8.68 -41.61 17.52
N LYS A 667 9.72 -42.05 18.26
CA LYS A 667 10.87 -42.74 17.68
C LYS A 667 10.48 -44.04 16.95
N ARG A 668 9.54 -44.81 17.50
CA ARG A 668 9.05 -46.05 16.87
C ARG A 668 8.33 -45.75 15.55
N LEU A 669 7.49 -44.71 15.54
CA LEU A 669 6.75 -44.25 14.37
C LEU A 669 7.66 -43.69 13.28
N LEU A 670 8.68 -42.91 13.64
CA LEU A 670 9.66 -42.41 12.67
C LEU A 670 10.48 -43.55 12.04
N LEU A 671 10.82 -44.58 12.83
CA LEU A 671 11.50 -45.76 12.29
C LEU A 671 10.62 -46.58 11.36
N SER A 672 9.31 -46.70 11.63
CA SER A 672 8.39 -47.38 10.71
C SER A 672 8.22 -46.59 9.40
N LEU A 673 8.01 -45.28 9.48
CA LEU A 673 7.97 -44.39 8.32
C LEU A 673 9.26 -44.44 7.50
N TYR A 674 10.44 -44.43 8.14
CA TYR A 674 11.72 -44.52 7.45
C TYR A 674 11.90 -45.85 6.71
N LYS A 675 11.64 -46.98 7.39
CA LYS A 675 11.70 -48.32 6.75
C LYS A 675 10.76 -48.41 5.56
N PHE A 676 9.57 -47.84 5.72
CA PHE A 676 8.58 -47.77 4.67
C PHE A 676 9.05 -46.96 3.46
N VAL A 677 9.52 -45.72 3.66
CA VAL A 677 10.04 -44.87 2.58
C VAL A 677 11.20 -45.56 1.86
N LYS A 678 12.09 -46.25 2.60
CA LYS A 678 13.16 -47.06 2.01
C LYS A 678 12.62 -48.18 1.12
N SER A 679 11.56 -48.88 1.56
CA SER A 679 10.90 -49.91 0.76
C SER A 679 10.24 -49.33 -0.50
N GLN A 680 9.54 -48.19 -0.39
CA GLN A 680 8.94 -47.52 -1.55
C GLN A 680 9.98 -47.04 -2.56
N ILE A 681 11.09 -46.46 -2.10
CA ILE A 681 12.20 -46.06 -2.99
C ILE A 681 12.76 -47.30 -3.72
N SER A 682 12.90 -48.42 -3.03
CA SER A 682 13.31 -49.69 -3.65
C SER A 682 12.33 -50.11 -4.73
N ILE A 683 11.02 -50.12 -4.44
CA ILE A 683 9.97 -50.49 -5.41
C ILE A 683 9.98 -49.54 -6.62
N CYS A 684 10.03 -48.22 -6.41
CA CYS A 684 10.13 -47.25 -7.50
C CYS A 684 11.40 -47.44 -8.33
N SER A 685 12.52 -47.81 -7.70
CA SER A 685 13.75 -48.09 -8.41
C SER A 685 13.65 -49.35 -9.28
N GLU A 686 12.99 -50.41 -8.79
CA GLU A 686 12.71 -51.62 -9.59
C GLU A 686 11.70 -51.33 -10.71
N LEU A 687 10.64 -50.56 -10.45
CA LEU A 687 9.66 -50.14 -11.47
C LEU A 687 10.33 -49.29 -12.56
N ASN A 688 11.26 -48.41 -12.21
CA ASN A 688 12.01 -47.61 -13.19
C ASN A 688 12.90 -48.49 -14.09
N LYS A 689 13.41 -49.63 -13.61
CA LYS A 689 14.14 -50.59 -14.46
C LYS A 689 13.19 -51.22 -15.50
N ILE A 690 11.98 -51.58 -15.08
CA ILE A 690 10.95 -52.17 -15.94
C ILE A 690 10.39 -51.14 -16.95
N GLU A 691 10.36 -49.85 -16.61
CA GLU A 691 9.86 -48.79 -17.49
C GLU A 691 10.60 -48.75 -18.85
N VAL A 692 11.91 -48.98 -18.83
CA VAL A 692 12.74 -49.01 -20.05
C VAL A 692 12.29 -50.16 -20.96
N SER A 693 12.14 -51.36 -20.39
CA SER A 693 11.63 -52.53 -21.12
C SER A 693 10.19 -52.33 -21.61
N PHE A 694 9.35 -51.61 -20.86
CA PHE A 694 7.97 -51.31 -21.26
C PHE A 694 7.91 -50.31 -22.43
N ARG A 695 8.79 -49.30 -22.45
CA ARG A 695 8.90 -48.37 -23.60
C ARG A 695 9.36 -49.10 -24.86
N GLU A 696 10.30 -50.03 -24.74
CA GLU A 696 10.75 -50.85 -25.86
C GLU A 696 9.61 -51.74 -26.39
N LEU A 697 8.89 -52.43 -25.50
CA LEU A 697 7.69 -53.20 -25.87
C LEU A 697 6.61 -52.33 -26.52
N GLN A 698 6.38 -51.11 -26.04
CA GLN A 698 5.41 -50.19 -26.60
C GLN A 698 5.84 -49.69 -27.99
N LYS A 699 7.14 -49.44 -28.19
CA LYS A 699 7.74 -49.11 -29.49
C LYS A 699 7.58 -50.25 -30.49
N LEU A 700 7.87 -51.49 -30.08
CA LEU A 700 7.66 -52.68 -30.90
C LEU A 700 6.18 -52.90 -31.24
N ASN A 701 5.27 -52.62 -30.31
CA ASN A 701 3.83 -52.71 -30.57
C ASN A 701 3.31 -51.62 -31.52
N GLN A 702 3.95 -50.44 -31.55
CA GLN A 702 3.65 -49.37 -32.54
C GLN A 702 4.21 -49.69 -33.93
N GLU A 703 5.35 -50.37 -33.99
CA GLU A 703 5.99 -50.81 -35.24
C GLU A 703 5.27 -52.00 -35.92
N LYS A 704 4.36 -52.70 -35.23
CA LYS A 704 3.48 -53.75 -35.80
C LYS A 704 2.64 -53.32 -37.01
N ASN A 705 2.39 -52.01 -37.19
CA ASN A 705 1.66 -51.52 -38.37
C ASN A 705 2.51 -51.52 -39.66
N ASN A 706 3.81 -51.81 -39.56
CA ASN A 706 4.74 -51.84 -40.69
C ASN A 706 5.73 -53.01 -40.60
N ARG A 707 5.29 -54.27 -40.79
CA ARG A 707 5.96 -55.31 -41.64
C ARG A 707 5.42 -56.73 -41.47
N GLU A 708 5.80 -57.54 -42.46
CA GLU A 708 5.34 -58.86 -42.90
C GLU A 708 5.36 -60.00 -41.85
N LEU A 709 4.81 -61.15 -42.27
CA LEU A 709 4.21 -62.27 -41.49
C LEU A 709 4.99 -62.87 -40.30
N TYR A 710 6.27 -62.58 -40.07
CA TYR A 710 6.95 -62.79 -38.77
C TYR A 710 8.34 -62.11 -38.71
N SER A 711 8.73 -61.65 -37.52
CA SER A 711 10.11 -61.28 -37.15
C SER A 711 10.49 -61.99 -35.84
N ILE A 712 11.78 -62.26 -35.61
CA ILE A 712 12.31 -62.78 -34.34
C ILE A 712 13.16 -61.67 -33.74
N GLU A 713 12.73 -61.16 -32.59
CA GLU A 713 13.39 -60.10 -31.84
C GLU A 713 13.73 -60.61 -30.45
N VAL A 714 14.91 -60.26 -29.96
CA VAL A 714 15.42 -60.67 -28.64
C VAL A 714 15.33 -59.47 -27.72
N LEU A 715 14.51 -59.58 -26.68
CA LEU A 715 14.39 -58.58 -25.62
C LEU A 715 15.14 -59.08 -24.39
N GLU A 716 16.11 -58.31 -23.92
CA GLU A 716 16.70 -58.49 -22.59
C GLU A 716 15.82 -57.78 -21.57
N LEU A 717 15.12 -58.55 -20.74
CA LEU A 717 14.35 -58.04 -19.61
C LEU A 717 15.31 -57.83 -18.44
N PHE A 718 15.31 -56.62 -17.88
CA PHE A 718 16.08 -56.27 -16.68
C PHE A 718 15.22 -56.30 -15.43
#